data_AF-A0A397H775-F1
#
_entry.id   AF-A0A397H775-F1
#
_cell.length_a   1.000
_cell.length_b   1.000
_cell.length_c   1.000
_cell.angle_alpha   90.00
_cell.angle_beta   90.00
_cell.angle_gamma   90.00
#
_symmetry.space_group_name_H-M   'P 1'
#
loop_
_entity.id
_entity.type
_entity.pdbx_description
1 polymer ?
#
loop_
_entity_poly.entity_id
_entity_poly.type
_entity_poly.pdbx_seq_one_letter_code
_entity_poly.pdbx_strand_id
1 'polypeptide(L)'
;MLRSRLAARALNKAIIQPLSGIPRPLIFRPTLPALSCGQKAPSNVRQQATAATVSTNEAEKHNLSFNEKTEKEWSHVQLLVDPRHSKMDESFIGMTGGEIFHQMMIRHNVKHIFGYPGGAILPVFDAIYNSKHFDFVLSKHEQGAGHMAEGYARASGKPGVVLVTSGPGATNVVTPMADALADGTPMVVFTGQVSTTAIGSDAFQEADVVGISRACTKWNVMVKSVAELPKRINEAFEIATSGRPGPVLVDLPRDITGGCLRNAIPTESTLPPLTSAAARQAVELHKKQLDESLRSAAEIINKAESPVIFAGHGIIWSEDGPKLLKALADKASIPVTTSLHGLGAFDELDKKSLHMLGMHGSAYANMAMQNADVIIALGGRFDERVTCNVAKFAPKAHAASKAGRGGIVHFEIMPKNINKVVQATEAVEGDVGANLGLLIPQIKEKSMSDRKAWFDQINEWKKKWPLSAYEKAERSEFIKPQTLIEQLSSLTADRKDSTYISTGVGQHQMWVAQHFRWRHPRTMITSGGLGTMGYGLPAAIGAKVAKPDALVIDIDGDASFSMTLNELSTASQFDIGVKVIVLNNEEQGMITQWQNLFYEDRYAHCHQMNPDFVELAVSMGLQARRVVKPDDVVDSLKWLIDTDGPALLEVVTDKKVPVLPMVPGGSGLHEFITWDSDPWKTQSLFQTGGKLYTKSHERQFDGNSGCLNFNIHNNSTDQNRIVQGKLTPKVSYLWGCPIMAITSSPVEGIVGGYKGNSFAIQGTLIAFLSCAMFSALEVLVIALTTFKVYGGLYFWSIIVTSSLGIVPDAIGLLLKYFELAPIGVSATLSTFGWFVMVTGQSLVLYSRLNLVVGSERVVRFVLYMIIIDAVILATPQIVVTYGAIYSDNPRFVQVFKIWENLQLTAFFVQEVIISSIFIVETVRILRLYPTRSKRRTNIMYQLLCINVIIIMMDVSLLVLEYQNLFILQTALKTFFYSVKLKLEIAVLSKLVSLVDFHASDALTSEINP
;
A
#
# COMPACT_ATOMS: atom_id res chain seq x y z
N MET A 1 27.63 -13.94 4.26
CA MET A 1 28.80 -13.30 3.60
C MET A 1 30.16 -13.98 3.86
N LEU A 2 30.30 -14.95 4.78
CA LEU A 2 31.52 -15.76 4.91
C LEU A 2 31.53 -17.04 4.04
N ARG A 3 30.38 -17.49 3.51
CA ARG A 3 30.29 -18.62 2.57
C ARG A 3 30.68 -18.27 1.11
N SER A 4 30.65 -17.00 0.73
CA SER A 4 31.15 -16.53 -0.59
C SER A 4 32.68 -16.39 -0.65
N ARG A 5 33.39 -16.47 0.49
CA ARG A 5 34.87 -16.43 0.54
C ARG A 5 35.54 -17.66 -0.05
N LEU A 6 34.85 -18.81 -0.11
CA LEU A 6 35.38 -20.04 -0.73
C LEU A 6 35.16 -20.04 -2.25
N ALA A 7 34.00 -19.59 -2.73
CA ALA A 7 33.69 -19.52 -4.16
C ALA A 7 34.55 -18.45 -4.89
N ALA A 8 34.71 -17.26 -4.31
CA ALA A 8 35.52 -16.20 -4.93
C ALA A 8 37.03 -16.49 -4.91
N ARG A 9 37.53 -17.20 -3.88
CA ARG A 9 38.95 -17.66 -3.84
C ARG A 9 39.21 -18.81 -4.81
N ALA A 10 38.24 -19.70 -5.04
CA ALA A 10 38.35 -20.77 -6.03
C ALA A 10 38.39 -20.19 -7.46
N LEU A 11 37.54 -19.19 -7.75
CA LEU A 11 37.53 -18.52 -9.06
C LEU A 11 38.82 -17.72 -9.32
N ASN A 12 39.32 -16.97 -8.34
CA ASN A 12 40.56 -16.20 -8.50
C ASN A 12 41.84 -17.06 -8.55
N LYS A 13 41.86 -18.25 -7.92
CA LYS A 13 42.97 -19.21 -8.05
C LYS A 13 43.01 -19.90 -9.42
N ALA A 14 41.85 -20.10 -10.06
CA ALA A 14 41.78 -20.68 -11.40
C ALA A 14 42.23 -19.70 -12.50
N ILE A 15 42.09 -18.39 -12.27
CA ILE A 15 42.39 -17.35 -13.26
C ILE A 15 43.85 -16.86 -13.19
N ILE A 16 44.58 -17.13 -12.09
CA ILE A 16 45.96 -16.68 -11.88
C ILE A 16 46.88 -17.86 -11.53
N GLN A 17 47.19 -18.69 -12.53
CA GLN A 17 48.44 -19.45 -12.56
C GLN A 17 49.29 -18.97 -13.75
N PRO A 18 50.51 -18.43 -13.53
CA PRO A 18 51.46 -18.26 -14.60
C PRO A 18 52.14 -19.61 -14.90
N LEU A 19 51.96 -20.12 -16.11
CA LEU A 19 52.78 -21.18 -16.68
C LEU A 19 54.24 -20.69 -16.74
N SER A 20 55.09 -21.22 -15.85
CA SER A 20 56.55 -21.10 -15.93
C SER A 20 57.13 -22.35 -16.58
N GLY A 21 57.71 -22.21 -17.79
CA GLY A 21 58.42 -23.30 -18.49
C GLY A 21 58.72 -23.03 -19.97
N ILE A 22 59.74 -22.20 -20.22
CA ILE A 22 60.48 -21.79 -21.45
C ILE A 22 61.06 -22.97 -22.31
N PRO A 23 61.55 -22.86 -23.58
CA PRO A 23 61.29 -21.99 -24.78
C PRO A 23 61.14 -22.76 -26.14
N ARG A 24 60.68 -22.16 -27.26
CA ARG A 24 61.51 -21.58 -28.36
C ARG A 24 60.63 -21.16 -29.59
N PRO A 25 61.15 -20.31 -30.50
CA PRO A 25 60.41 -19.20 -31.12
C PRO A 25 60.10 -19.40 -32.62
N LEU A 26 59.25 -18.53 -33.20
CA LEU A 26 59.57 -17.75 -34.42
C LEU A 26 58.41 -16.82 -34.86
N ILE A 27 58.63 -15.52 -34.63
CA ILE A 27 58.47 -14.35 -35.51
C ILE A 27 57.62 -14.51 -36.80
N PHE A 28 56.49 -13.79 -36.92
CA PHE A 28 56.31 -12.57 -37.75
C PHE A 28 54.83 -12.14 -37.82
N ARG A 29 54.59 -10.87 -37.48
CA ARG A 29 53.40 -10.04 -37.78
C ARG A 29 53.44 -9.60 -39.26
N PRO A 30 52.49 -8.77 -39.75
CA PRO A 30 51.03 -8.81 -39.71
C PRO A 30 50.45 -8.52 -41.13
N THR A 31 49.14 -8.55 -41.35
CA THR A 31 48.38 -7.48 -42.04
C THR A 31 46.89 -7.82 -42.18
N LEU A 32 46.07 -6.92 -41.64
CA LEU A 32 44.68 -6.59 -41.97
C LEU A 32 44.69 -5.63 -43.19
N PRO A 33 43.55 -5.12 -43.73
CA PRO A 33 42.17 -5.62 -43.78
C PRO A 33 41.42 -5.33 -45.12
N ALA A 34 40.15 -5.79 -45.17
CA ALA A 34 38.95 -5.11 -45.71
C ALA A 34 38.75 -4.92 -47.23
N LEU A 35 37.55 -5.32 -47.70
CA LEU A 35 36.53 -4.56 -48.47
C LEU A 35 35.53 -5.60 -49.06
N SER A 36 34.31 -5.70 -48.55
CA SER A 36 33.08 -4.98 -48.95
C SER A 36 32.42 -5.44 -50.26
N CYS A 37 31.12 -5.70 -50.12
CA CYS A 37 30.10 -6.20 -51.04
C CYS A 37 29.88 -5.37 -52.33
N GLY A 38 29.35 -6.01 -53.39
CA GLY A 38 28.54 -5.30 -54.40
C GLY A 38 28.45 -5.89 -55.82
N GLN A 39 27.41 -6.70 -56.07
CA GLN A 39 26.54 -6.73 -57.27
C GLN A 39 27.11 -6.95 -58.71
N LYS A 40 26.67 -8.04 -59.37
CA LYS A 40 25.66 -8.12 -60.48
C LYS A 40 25.86 -9.39 -61.33
N ALA A 41 24.76 -10.08 -61.62
CA ALA A 41 24.64 -11.15 -62.63
C ALA A 41 24.59 -10.55 -64.06
N PRO A 42 24.64 -11.36 -65.15
CA PRO A 42 23.48 -12.17 -65.54
C PRO A 42 23.73 -13.49 -66.31
N SER A 43 22.64 -14.26 -66.42
CA SER A 43 22.15 -15.02 -67.58
C SER A 43 22.45 -16.53 -67.73
N ASN A 44 21.34 -17.28 -67.69
CA ASN A 44 20.87 -18.36 -68.58
C ASN A 44 21.77 -19.60 -68.72
N VAL A 45 21.29 -20.82 -68.42
CA VAL A 45 20.50 -21.66 -69.34
C VAL A 45 19.64 -22.67 -68.56
N ARG A 46 18.44 -22.93 -69.10
CA ARG A 46 17.40 -23.87 -68.66
C ARG A 46 17.40 -25.08 -69.59
N GLN A 47 17.25 -26.31 -69.07
CA GLN A 47 16.76 -27.46 -69.83
C GLN A 47 15.67 -28.20 -69.03
N GLN A 48 14.51 -28.33 -69.67
CA GLN A 48 13.38 -29.23 -69.39
C GLN A 48 13.49 -30.36 -70.42
N ALA A 49 13.40 -31.67 -70.11
CA ALA A 49 12.24 -32.48 -69.68
C ALA A 49 11.92 -33.54 -70.76
N THR A 50 11.71 -34.79 -70.34
CA THR A 50 10.83 -35.88 -70.87
C THR A 50 11.43 -37.25 -70.47
N ALA A 51 10.76 -38.39 -70.36
CA ALA A 51 9.42 -38.85 -69.95
C ALA A 51 9.44 -40.39 -70.13
N ALA A 52 8.83 -41.18 -69.22
CA ALA A 52 8.10 -42.46 -69.47
C ALA A 52 8.19 -43.50 -68.31
N THR A 53 7.03 -44.09 -68.00
CA THR A 53 6.66 -45.21 -67.10
C THR A 53 6.86 -46.59 -67.81
N VAL A 54 6.88 -47.83 -67.25
CA VAL A 54 5.96 -48.61 -66.36
C VAL A 54 6.65 -49.97 -65.96
N SER A 55 6.13 -50.65 -64.91
CA SER A 55 6.13 -52.13 -64.57
C SER A 55 7.22 -52.63 -63.59
N THR A 56 7.04 -53.58 -62.65
CA THR A 56 5.94 -54.43 -62.09
C THR A 56 6.46 -55.18 -60.84
N ASN A 57 5.54 -55.57 -59.94
CA ASN A 57 5.50 -56.77 -59.06
C ASN A 57 6.36 -56.95 -57.77
N GLU A 58 5.63 -56.98 -56.65
CA GLU A 58 5.49 -58.00 -55.57
C GLU A 58 6.67 -58.81 -54.96
N ALA A 59 6.56 -58.94 -53.61
CA ALA A 59 6.95 -60.05 -52.71
C ALA A 59 8.47 -60.26 -52.46
N GLU A 60 8.99 -60.69 -51.30
CA GLU A 60 8.47 -61.29 -50.07
C GLU A 60 9.62 -61.38 -49.02
N LYS A 61 9.25 -61.31 -47.72
CA LYS A 61 9.68 -62.14 -46.57
C LYS A 61 11.11 -62.21 -45.97
N HIS A 62 11.05 -62.11 -44.63
CA HIS A 62 11.68 -62.93 -43.56
C HIS A 62 13.17 -62.76 -43.19
N ASN A 63 13.42 -62.62 -41.87
CA ASN A 63 13.99 -63.68 -41.01
C ASN A 63 14.06 -63.21 -39.53
N LEU A 64 13.38 -63.91 -38.60
CA LEU A 64 13.85 -65.01 -37.71
C LEU A 64 14.63 -64.49 -36.49
N SER A 65 14.05 -64.40 -35.28
CA SER A 65 13.75 -65.45 -34.26
C SER A 65 14.90 -65.65 -33.24
N PHE A 66 14.62 -65.67 -31.93
CA PHE A 66 14.87 -66.82 -31.01
C PHE A 66 14.60 -66.50 -29.50
N ASN A 67 13.80 -67.40 -28.90
CA ASN A 67 13.69 -67.89 -27.50
C ASN A 67 13.09 -67.12 -26.30
N GLU A 68 11.87 -67.58 -25.96
CA GLU A 68 11.26 -68.06 -24.69
C GLU A 68 11.83 -67.80 -23.28
N LYS A 69 10.90 -67.28 -22.44
CA LYS A 69 10.46 -67.63 -21.08
C LYS A 69 11.46 -67.73 -19.91
N THR A 70 11.27 -66.83 -18.94
CA THR A 70 11.11 -67.20 -17.52
C THR A 70 10.11 -66.25 -16.84
N GLU A 71 9.09 -66.81 -16.18
CA GLU A 71 8.21 -66.11 -15.25
C GLU A 71 8.99 -65.78 -13.96
N LYS A 72 8.91 -64.53 -13.51
CA LYS A 72 8.70 -64.19 -12.10
C LYS A 72 8.33 -62.72 -11.97
N GLU A 73 7.33 -62.50 -11.12
CA GLU A 73 6.73 -61.23 -10.72
C GLU A 73 7.74 -60.09 -10.60
N TRP A 74 7.33 -58.87 -10.97
CA TRP A 74 7.36 -57.65 -10.13
C TRP A 74 6.50 -56.57 -10.81
N SER A 75 5.40 -56.24 -10.14
CA SER A 75 4.70 -54.95 -10.06
C SER A 75 4.68 -54.01 -11.28
N HIS A 76 3.49 -53.87 -11.87
CA HIS A 76 2.94 -52.69 -12.55
C HIS A 76 3.89 -51.50 -12.76
N VAL A 77 4.61 -51.49 -13.89
CA VAL A 77 5.06 -50.24 -14.50
C VAL A 77 3.88 -49.69 -15.29
N GLN A 78 3.17 -48.75 -14.69
CA GLN A 78 2.14 -47.97 -15.37
C GLN A 78 2.83 -47.19 -16.49
N LEU A 79 2.47 -47.51 -17.74
CA LEU A 79 2.91 -46.80 -18.94
C LEU A 79 2.80 -45.29 -18.72
N LEU A 80 3.90 -44.58 -18.93
CA LEU A 80 3.96 -43.13 -19.01
C LEU A 80 2.83 -42.67 -19.94
N VAL A 81 1.88 -41.93 -19.35
CA VAL A 81 0.74 -41.35 -20.07
C VAL A 81 1.27 -40.47 -21.19
N ASP A 82 0.85 -40.80 -22.40
CA ASP A 82 1.04 -40.05 -23.64
C ASP A 82 0.76 -38.53 -23.42
N PRO A 83 1.70 -37.61 -23.74
CA PRO A 83 1.44 -36.18 -23.66
C PRO A 83 0.44 -35.82 -24.76
N ARG A 84 -0.85 -35.86 -24.43
CA ARG A 84 -1.90 -35.39 -25.35
C ARG A 84 -1.57 -33.97 -25.76
N HIS A 85 -1.39 -33.74 -27.06
CA HIS A 85 -1.32 -32.40 -27.61
C HIS A 85 -2.54 -31.60 -27.14
N SER A 86 -2.31 -30.47 -26.48
CA SER A 86 -3.36 -29.51 -26.14
C SER A 86 -4.11 -29.20 -27.43
N LYS A 87 -5.45 -29.39 -27.44
CA LYS A 87 -6.25 -29.00 -28.60
C LYS A 87 -5.97 -27.53 -28.92
N MET A 88 -5.95 -27.15 -30.18
CA MET A 88 -5.70 -25.76 -30.59
C MET A 88 -7.03 -25.11 -30.98
N ASP A 89 -7.25 -23.87 -30.54
CA ASP A 89 -8.39 -23.02 -30.89
C ASP A 89 -8.00 -22.07 -32.03
N GLU A 90 -8.73 -22.17 -33.14
CA GLU A 90 -8.55 -21.37 -34.36
C GLU A 90 -9.58 -20.23 -34.45
N SER A 91 -10.55 -20.15 -33.52
CA SER A 91 -11.70 -19.22 -33.60
C SER A 91 -11.32 -17.74 -33.55
N PHE A 92 -10.14 -17.41 -33.05
CA PHE A 92 -9.62 -16.04 -32.96
C PHE A 92 -8.66 -15.65 -34.09
N ILE A 93 -8.32 -16.57 -35.00
CA ILE A 93 -7.41 -16.27 -36.12
C ILE A 93 -8.03 -15.19 -37.01
N GLY A 94 -7.25 -14.18 -37.35
CA GLY A 94 -7.69 -13.03 -38.15
C GLY A 94 -8.23 -11.86 -37.35
N MET A 95 -8.55 -12.06 -36.06
CA MET A 95 -9.02 -10.98 -35.17
C MET A 95 -7.86 -10.14 -34.64
N THR A 96 -8.11 -8.84 -34.47
CA THR A 96 -7.27 -7.93 -33.70
C THR A 96 -7.37 -8.23 -32.19
N GLY A 97 -6.40 -7.76 -31.40
CA GLY A 97 -6.48 -7.86 -29.95
C GLY A 97 -7.71 -7.17 -29.36
N GLY A 98 -8.18 -6.06 -29.97
CA GLY A 98 -9.44 -5.41 -29.60
C GLY A 98 -10.67 -6.29 -29.83
N GLU A 99 -10.78 -6.93 -30.99
CA GLU A 99 -11.89 -7.86 -31.30
C GLU A 99 -11.84 -9.11 -30.41
N ILE A 100 -10.64 -9.62 -30.11
CA ILE A 100 -10.47 -10.70 -29.14
C ILE A 100 -10.95 -10.27 -27.76
N PHE A 101 -10.59 -9.07 -27.30
CA PHE A 101 -11.10 -8.53 -26.03
C PHE A 101 -12.63 -8.50 -26.02
N HIS A 102 -13.25 -7.99 -27.09
CA HIS A 102 -14.71 -7.95 -27.24
C HIS A 102 -15.34 -9.35 -27.11
N GLN A 103 -14.81 -10.34 -27.82
CA GLN A 103 -15.28 -11.73 -27.73
C GLN A 103 -15.09 -12.33 -26.33
N MET A 104 -13.99 -12.00 -25.65
CA MET A 104 -13.74 -12.48 -24.29
C MET A 104 -14.72 -11.88 -23.27
N MET A 105 -15.11 -10.61 -23.42
CA MET A 105 -16.17 -10.03 -22.57
C MET A 105 -17.50 -10.76 -22.74
N ILE A 106 -17.84 -11.16 -23.96
CA ILE A 106 -19.03 -11.97 -24.25
C ILE A 106 -18.93 -13.35 -23.59
N ARG A 107 -17.77 -14.03 -23.73
CA ARG A 107 -17.53 -15.36 -23.13
C ARG A 107 -17.59 -15.34 -21.60
N HIS A 108 -17.19 -14.24 -20.95
CA HIS A 108 -17.31 -14.02 -19.51
C HIS A 108 -18.68 -13.50 -19.06
N ASN A 109 -19.67 -13.42 -19.97
CA ASN A 109 -21.01 -12.91 -19.71
C ASN A 109 -21.03 -11.48 -19.12
N VAL A 110 -20.07 -10.65 -19.50
CA VAL A 110 -20.03 -9.24 -19.14
C VAL A 110 -21.20 -8.52 -19.81
N LYS A 111 -21.92 -7.71 -19.03
CA LYS A 111 -23.08 -6.94 -19.48
C LYS A 111 -22.88 -5.43 -19.40
N HIS A 112 -21.96 -4.98 -18.55
CA HIS A 112 -21.69 -3.57 -18.33
C HIS A 112 -20.18 -3.37 -18.19
N ILE A 113 -19.66 -2.33 -18.84
CA ILE A 113 -18.28 -1.87 -18.71
C ILE A 113 -18.31 -0.40 -18.31
N PHE A 114 -17.53 -0.05 -17.29
CA PHE A 114 -17.37 1.32 -16.82
C PHE A 114 -16.00 1.82 -17.29
N GLY A 115 -15.90 3.03 -17.83
CA GLY A 115 -14.62 3.44 -18.37
C GLY A 115 -14.54 4.82 -18.97
N TYR A 116 -13.36 5.10 -19.54
CA TYR A 116 -13.04 6.36 -20.19
C TYR A 116 -12.05 6.14 -21.36
N PRO A 117 -12.29 6.70 -22.55
CA PRO A 117 -11.44 6.47 -23.73
C PRO A 117 -10.11 7.22 -23.65
N GLY A 118 -9.12 6.77 -24.42
CA GLY A 118 -7.86 7.50 -24.63
C GLY A 118 -6.93 6.84 -25.64
N GLY A 119 -5.85 7.54 -26.02
CA GLY A 119 -5.03 7.19 -27.18
C GLY A 119 -4.44 5.78 -27.17
N ALA A 120 -4.00 5.29 -26.01
CA ALA A 120 -3.37 3.98 -25.86
C ALA A 120 -4.36 2.81 -25.94
N ILE A 121 -5.63 3.05 -25.58
CA ILE A 121 -6.68 2.02 -25.55
C ILE A 121 -7.63 2.08 -26.76
N LEU A 122 -7.40 3.00 -27.71
CA LEU A 122 -8.24 3.18 -28.90
C LEU A 122 -8.51 1.88 -29.70
N PRO A 123 -7.55 0.96 -29.93
CA PRO A 123 -7.86 -0.27 -30.67
C PRO A 123 -8.94 -1.12 -30.00
N VAL A 124 -9.05 -1.07 -28.67
CA VAL A 124 -10.11 -1.76 -27.93
C VAL A 124 -11.43 -1.00 -28.03
N PHE A 125 -11.40 0.33 -27.90
CA PHE A 125 -12.60 1.17 -28.06
C PHE A 125 -13.21 1.08 -29.46
N ASP A 126 -12.39 0.99 -30.49
CA ASP A 126 -12.81 0.78 -31.87
C ASP A 126 -13.53 -0.56 -32.04
N ALA A 127 -12.97 -1.64 -31.46
CA ALA A 127 -13.57 -2.97 -31.54
C ALA A 127 -14.90 -3.11 -30.79
N ILE A 128 -15.12 -2.31 -29.73
CA ILE A 128 -16.39 -2.32 -28.98
C ILE A 128 -17.39 -1.26 -29.48
N TYR A 129 -17.03 -0.48 -30.52
CA TYR A 129 -17.87 0.58 -31.06
C TYR A 129 -19.23 0.02 -31.50
N ASN A 130 -20.31 0.55 -30.92
CA ASN A 130 -21.69 0.10 -31.14
C ASN A 130 -21.92 -1.41 -30.88
N SER A 131 -21.11 -2.03 -30.02
CA SER A 131 -21.36 -3.39 -29.53
C SER A 131 -22.77 -3.49 -28.92
N LYS A 132 -23.53 -4.52 -29.31
CA LYS A 132 -24.87 -4.79 -28.77
C LYS A 132 -24.87 -5.79 -27.60
N HIS A 133 -23.70 -6.25 -27.17
CA HIS A 133 -23.58 -7.36 -26.23
C HIS A 133 -23.50 -6.91 -24.76
N PHE A 134 -23.04 -5.69 -24.54
CA PHE A 134 -22.87 -5.06 -23.23
C PHE A 134 -22.99 -3.55 -23.38
N ASP A 135 -23.42 -2.89 -22.32
CA ASP A 135 -23.56 -1.45 -22.25
C ASP A 135 -22.27 -0.82 -21.70
N PHE A 136 -21.92 0.37 -22.21
CA PHE A 136 -20.76 1.12 -21.76
C PHE A 136 -21.21 2.37 -21.00
N VAL A 137 -20.76 2.51 -19.76
CA VAL A 137 -21.04 3.68 -18.91
C VAL A 137 -19.80 4.56 -18.88
N LEU A 138 -19.92 5.74 -19.50
CA LEU A 138 -18.87 6.76 -19.53
C LEU A 138 -18.94 7.62 -18.25
N SER A 139 -17.95 7.47 -17.38
CA SER A 139 -17.79 8.35 -16.22
C SER A 139 -17.21 9.71 -16.61
N LYS A 140 -17.22 10.69 -15.71
CA LYS A 140 -16.50 11.96 -15.90
C LYS A 140 -15.06 11.90 -15.42
N HIS A 141 -14.74 10.96 -14.55
CA HIS A 141 -13.39 10.67 -14.09
C HIS A 141 -13.20 9.15 -13.94
N GLU A 142 -11.99 8.63 -14.16
CA GLU A 142 -11.75 7.19 -14.10
C GLU A 142 -11.90 6.63 -12.67
N GLN A 143 -11.67 7.46 -11.63
CA GLN A 143 -12.04 7.10 -10.26
C GLN A 143 -13.54 6.78 -10.14
N GLY A 144 -14.38 7.57 -10.80
CA GLY A 144 -15.83 7.32 -10.88
C GLY A 144 -16.14 5.98 -11.54
N ALA A 145 -15.47 5.66 -12.66
CA ALA A 145 -15.63 4.35 -13.31
C ALA A 145 -15.24 3.19 -12.38
N GLY A 146 -14.15 3.33 -11.62
CA GLY A 146 -13.74 2.33 -10.64
C GLY A 146 -14.78 2.12 -9.55
N HIS A 147 -15.23 3.17 -8.89
CA HIS A 147 -16.24 3.05 -7.82
C HIS A 147 -17.63 2.65 -8.35
N MET A 148 -17.99 3.00 -9.58
CA MET A 148 -19.18 2.45 -10.26
C MET A 148 -19.05 0.94 -10.46
N ALA A 149 -17.89 0.45 -10.90
CA ALA A 149 -17.65 -0.98 -11.04
C ALA A 149 -17.72 -1.71 -9.68
N GLU A 150 -17.27 -1.08 -8.60
CA GLU A 150 -17.41 -1.62 -7.24
C GLU A 150 -18.88 -1.69 -6.79
N GLY A 151 -19.65 -0.61 -6.97
CA GLY A 151 -21.08 -0.60 -6.65
C GLY A 151 -21.86 -1.64 -7.46
N TYR A 152 -21.57 -1.75 -8.75
CA TYR A 152 -22.11 -2.79 -9.63
C TYR A 152 -21.79 -4.19 -9.12
N ALA A 153 -20.53 -4.43 -8.72
CA ALA A 153 -20.09 -5.73 -8.24
C ALA A 153 -20.78 -6.12 -6.94
N ARG A 154 -20.91 -5.19 -6.00
CA ARG A 154 -21.55 -5.44 -4.71
C ARG A 154 -23.05 -5.66 -4.83
N ALA A 155 -23.74 -4.98 -5.74
CA ALA A 155 -25.17 -5.18 -5.97
C ALA A 155 -25.49 -6.45 -6.78
N SER A 156 -24.69 -6.75 -7.81
CA SER A 156 -24.94 -7.89 -8.72
C SER A 156 -24.34 -9.22 -8.23
N GLY A 157 -23.25 -9.16 -7.46
CA GLY A 157 -22.41 -10.32 -7.16
C GLY A 157 -21.51 -10.76 -8.32
N LYS A 158 -21.41 -9.97 -9.40
CA LYS A 158 -20.54 -10.24 -10.56
C LYS A 158 -19.32 -9.31 -10.55
N PRO A 159 -18.21 -9.64 -11.23
CA PRO A 159 -17.08 -8.73 -11.33
C PRO A 159 -17.45 -7.41 -12.00
N GLY A 160 -17.02 -6.29 -11.40
CA GLY A 160 -17.05 -4.98 -12.05
C GLY A 160 -15.93 -4.88 -13.07
N VAL A 161 -16.23 -4.51 -14.31
CA VAL A 161 -15.23 -4.38 -15.38
C VAL A 161 -14.94 -2.91 -15.64
N VAL A 162 -13.67 -2.52 -15.53
CA VAL A 162 -13.19 -1.17 -15.77
C VAL A 162 -12.33 -1.14 -17.03
N LEU A 163 -12.55 -0.20 -17.94
CA LEU A 163 -11.77 -0.02 -19.17
C LEU A 163 -11.28 1.43 -19.32
N VAL A 164 -9.97 1.66 -19.16
CA VAL A 164 -9.37 3.01 -19.17
C VAL A 164 -8.09 3.06 -20.00
N THR A 165 -7.63 4.26 -20.34
CA THR A 165 -6.37 4.48 -21.08
C THR A 165 -5.11 4.34 -20.21
N SER A 166 -3.93 4.48 -20.83
CA SER A 166 -2.63 4.48 -20.15
C SER A 166 -2.40 5.73 -19.29
N GLY A 167 -1.28 5.74 -18.56
CA GLY A 167 -0.79 6.92 -17.84
C GLY A 167 -1.83 7.44 -16.85
N PRO A 168 -2.37 8.67 -17.05
CA PRO A 168 -3.30 9.29 -16.10
C PRO A 168 -4.57 8.47 -15.87
N GLY A 169 -5.16 7.88 -16.91
CA GLY A 169 -6.39 7.11 -16.76
C GLY A 169 -6.21 5.88 -15.88
N ALA A 170 -5.06 5.21 -16.03
CA ALA A 170 -4.69 4.07 -15.20
C ALA A 170 -4.27 4.47 -13.77
N THR A 171 -3.65 5.63 -13.56
CA THR A 171 -3.31 6.07 -12.20
C THR A 171 -4.53 6.57 -11.42
N ASN A 172 -5.56 7.08 -12.11
CA ASN A 172 -6.79 7.54 -11.49
C ASN A 172 -7.65 6.40 -10.92
N VAL A 173 -7.45 5.16 -11.37
CA VAL A 173 -8.13 3.96 -10.84
C VAL A 173 -7.39 3.30 -9.67
N VAL A 174 -6.28 3.87 -9.20
CA VAL A 174 -5.50 3.30 -8.08
C VAL A 174 -6.29 3.30 -6.77
N THR A 175 -7.01 4.38 -6.47
CA THR A 175 -7.85 4.46 -5.26
C THR A 175 -8.99 3.42 -5.29
N PRO A 176 -9.80 3.30 -6.35
CA PRO A 176 -10.79 2.22 -6.48
C PRO A 176 -10.18 0.82 -6.38
N MET A 177 -8.99 0.58 -6.95
CA MET A 177 -8.30 -0.70 -6.76
C MET A 177 -7.92 -0.94 -5.29
N ALA A 178 -7.38 0.07 -4.60
CA ALA A 178 -7.07 -0.07 -3.19
C ALA A 178 -8.32 -0.33 -2.33
N ASP A 179 -9.43 0.34 -2.65
CA ASP A 179 -10.72 0.18 -1.98
C ASP A 179 -11.27 -1.24 -2.16
N ALA A 180 -11.39 -1.68 -3.41
CA ALA A 180 -11.85 -3.02 -3.75
C ALA A 180 -10.99 -4.12 -3.12
N LEU A 181 -9.67 -3.92 -2.98
CA LEU A 181 -8.78 -4.88 -2.32
C LEU A 181 -9.02 -4.90 -0.79
N ALA A 182 -9.20 -3.73 -0.19
CA ALA A 182 -9.46 -3.58 1.24
C ALA A 182 -10.80 -4.22 1.63
N ASP A 183 -11.83 -4.07 0.79
CA ASP A 183 -13.19 -4.55 1.07
C ASP A 183 -13.52 -5.92 0.49
N GLY A 184 -12.68 -6.40 -0.43
CA GLY A 184 -12.83 -7.70 -1.07
C GLY A 184 -13.93 -7.70 -2.13
N THR A 185 -13.87 -6.74 -3.05
CA THR A 185 -14.83 -6.56 -4.15
C THR A 185 -14.21 -7.06 -5.46
N PRO A 186 -14.87 -7.98 -6.20
CA PRO A 186 -14.32 -8.49 -7.47
C PRO A 186 -14.34 -7.38 -8.53
N MET A 187 -13.16 -7.01 -9.03
CA MET A 187 -13.01 -6.00 -10.07
C MET A 187 -11.91 -6.42 -11.06
N VAL A 188 -12.17 -6.23 -12.35
CA VAL A 188 -11.20 -6.49 -13.42
C VAL A 188 -10.93 -5.19 -14.15
N VAL A 189 -9.72 -4.67 -13.98
CA VAL A 189 -9.30 -3.38 -14.56
C VAL A 189 -8.46 -3.64 -15.80
N PHE A 190 -8.92 -3.16 -16.95
CA PHE A 190 -8.19 -3.15 -18.20
C PHE A 190 -7.66 -1.76 -18.47
N THR A 191 -6.33 -1.63 -18.52
CA THR A 191 -5.65 -0.36 -18.79
C THR A 191 -4.98 -0.42 -20.14
N GLY A 192 -5.13 0.63 -20.95
CA GLY A 192 -4.28 0.81 -22.13
C GLY A 192 -2.83 1.04 -21.72
N GLN A 193 -1.89 0.74 -22.62
CA GLN A 193 -0.48 1.04 -22.43
C GLN A 193 0.15 1.53 -23.74
N VAL A 194 1.24 2.29 -23.64
CA VAL A 194 2.06 2.64 -24.81
C VAL A 194 2.53 1.38 -25.53
N SER A 195 2.91 1.50 -26.81
CA SER A 195 3.39 0.35 -27.58
C SER A 195 4.58 -0.33 -26.91
N THR A 196 4.70 -1.65 -27.02
CA THR A 196 5.78 -2.42 -26.36
C THR A 196 7.19 -1.89 -26.65
N THR A 197 7.42 -1.31 -27.83
CA THR A 197 8.69 -0.70 -28.23
C THR A 197 9.05 0.59 -27.50
N ALA A 198 8.06 1.26 -26.90
CA ALA A 198 8.21 2.52 -26.17
C ALA A 198 8.25 2.32 -24.65
N ILE A 199 7.97 1.11 -24.16
CA ILE A 199 7.98 0.81 -22.73
C ILE A 199 9.40 0.95 -22.16
N GLY A 200 9.52 1.64 -21.03
CA GLY A 200 10.75 1.98 -20.33
C GLY A 200 11.50 3.17 -20.92
N SER A 201 10.84 3.99 -21.75
CA SER A 201 11.47 5.15 -22.42
C SER A 201 10.96 6.51 -21.95
N ASP A 202 10.10 6.52 -20.92
CA ASP A 202 9.39 7.71 -20.44
C ASP A 202 8.53 8.33 -21.56
N ALA A 203 7.83 7.46 -22.30
CA ALA A 203 7.02 7.85 -23.44
C ALA A 203 5.78 8.67 -23.03
N PHE A 204 5.16 9.33 -24.00
CA PHE A 204 3.94 10.10 -23.76
C PHE A 204 2.82 9.23 -23.17
N GLN A 205 2.29 9.64 -22.02
CA GLN A 205 1.29 8.90 -21.22
C GLN A 205 1.74 7.49 -20.81
N GLU A 206 3.05 7.25 -20.69
CA GLU A 206 3.59 6.05 -20.06
C GLU A 206 3.57 6.19 -18.54
N ALA A 207 3.11 5.13 -17.85
CA ALA A 207 3.32 4.93 -16.42
C ALA A 207 3.57 3.45 -16.16
N ASP A 208 4.39 3.11 -15.17
CA ASP A 208 4.55 1.73 -14.70
C ASP A 208 3.33 1.31 -13.86
N VAL A 209 2.19 1.15 -14.52
CA VAL A 209 0.91 0.82 -13.89
C VAL A 209 0.97 -0.54 -13.21
N VAL A 210 1.71 -1.50 -13.78
CA VAL A 210 1.96 -2.81 -13.15
C VAL A 210 2.76 -2.65 -11.86
N GLY A 211 3.75 -1.76 -11.84
CA GLY A 211 4.49 -1.40 -10.63
C GLY A 211 3.62 -0.74 -9.57
N ILE A 212 2.88 0.30 -9.97
CA ILE A 212 2.01 1.11 -9.10
C ILE A 212 0.90 0.25 -8.49
N SER A 213 0.19 -0.52 -9.31
CA SER A 213 -0.98 -1.29 -8.88
C SER A 213 -0.65 -2.58 -8.13
N ARG A 214 0.63 -2.98 -8.06
CA ARG A 214 1.04 -4.26 -7.43
C ARG A 214 0.61 -4.38 -5.97
N ALA A 215 0.59 -3.27 -5.23
CA ALA A 215 0.22 -3.25 -3.82
C ALA A 215 -1.30 -3.15 -3.59
N CYS A 216 -2.06 -2.71 -4.59
CA CYS A 216 -3.51 -2.52 -4.52
C CYS A 216 -4.31 -3.46 -5.43
N THR A 217 -3.69 -4.54 -5.93
CA THR A 217 -4.35 -5.61 -6.68
C THR A 217 -4.00 -6.98 -6.11
N LYS A 218 -4.89 -7.97 -6.29
CA LYS A 218 -4.59 -9.38 -6.00
C LYS A 218 -3.51 -9.92 -6.94
N TRP A 219 -3.58 -9.48 -8.19
CA TRP A 219 -2.71 -9.88 -9.27
C TRP A 219 -2.78 -8.86 -10.40
N ASN A 220 -1.66 -8.66 -11.09
CA ASN A 220 -1.63 -7.86 -12.29
C ASN A 220 -0.66 -8.43 -13.33
N VAL A 221 -0.89 -8.08 -14.59
CA VAL A 221 -0.06 -8.53 -15.71
C VAL A 221 -0.05 -7.49 -16.83
N MET A 222 1.04 -7.46 -17.58
CA MET A 222 1.10 -6.77 -18.88
C MET A 222 1.10 -7.82 -19.98
N VAL A 223 0.17 -7.70 -20.92
CA VAL A 223 0.07 -8.59 -22.09
C VAL A 223 1.18 -8.24 -23.08
N LYS A 224 2.01 -9.22 -23.42
CA LYS A 224 3.19 -9.08 -24.29
C LYS A 224 2.96 -9.58 -25.72
N SER A 225 1.89 -10.33 -25.96
CA SER A 225 1.53 -10.82 -27.29
C SER A 225 0.02 -11.02 -27.43
N VAL A 226 -0.50 -10.89 -28.66
CA VAL A 226 -1.93 -11.09 -28.94
C VAL A 226 -2.37 -12.52 -28.59
N ALA A 227 -1.47 -13.50 -28.78
CA ALA A 227 -1.74 -14.91 -28.53
C ALA A 227 -2.00 -15.24 -27.05
N GLU A 228 -1.45 -14.48 -26.10
CA GLU A 228 -1.72 -14.71 -24.68
C GLU A 228 -2.90 -13.92 -24.13
N LEU A 229 -3.47 -12.97 -24.90
CA LEU A 229 -4.54 -12.08 -24.44
C LEU A 229 -5.77 -12.85 -23.90
N PRO A 230 -6.33 -13.86 -24.59
CA PRO A 230 -7.45 -14.64 -24.05
C PRO A 230 -7.13 -15.31 -22.71
N LYS A 231 -5.92 -15.88 -22.60
CA LYS A 231 -5.45 -16.54 -21.39
C LYS A 231 -5.38 -15.56 -20.21
N ARG A 232 -4.80 -14.38 -20.42
CA ARG A 232 -4.66 -13.36 -19.37
C ARG A 232 -6.01 -12.82 -18.91
N ILE A 233 -6.98 -12.69 -19.82
CA ILE A 233 -8.35 -12.31 -19.46
C ILE A 233 -8.99 -13.41 -18.60
N ASN A 234 -8.87 -14.69 -18.97
CA ASN A 234 -9.40 -15.80 -18.17
C ASN A 234 -8.78 -15.85 -16.77
N GLU A 235 -7.45 -15.76 -16.67
CA GLU A 235 -6.73 -15.68 -15.39
C GLU A 235 -7.21 -14.49 -14.55
N ALA A 236 -7.44 -13.33 -15.17
CA ALA A 236 -7.91 -12.14 -14.48
C ALA A 236 -9.29 -12.36 -13.83
N PHE A 237 -10.28 -12.84 -14.59
CA PHE A 237 -11.61 -13.12 -14.05
C PHE A 237 -11.58 -14.20 -12.97
N GLU A 238 -10.83 -15.28 -13.19
CA GLU A 238 -10.68 -16.38 -12.22
C GLU A 238 -10.07 -15.87 -10.90
N ILE A 239 -8.98 -15.11 -10.96
CA ILE A 239 -8.32 -14.57 -9.76
C ILE A 239 -9.21 -13.52 -9.08
N ALA A 240 -9.92 -12.69 -9.82
CA ALA A 240 -10.80 -11.67 -9.24
C ALA A 240 -11.94 -12.27 -8.41
N THR A 241 -12.47 -13.44 -8.81
CA THR A 241 -13.64 -14.08 -8.17
C THR A 241 -13.29 -15.23 -7.22
N SER A 242 -12.11 -15.84 -7.32
CA SER A 242 -11.72 -16.97 -6.47
C SER A 242 -11.18 -16.55 -5.10
N GLY A 243 -11.32 -17.43 -4.11
CA GLY A 243 -10.92 -17.15 -2.73
C GLY A 243 -11.67 -15.94 -2.18
N ARG A 244 -10.97 -15.04 -1.48
CA ARG A 244 -11.54 -13.71 -1.18
C ARG A 244 -11.56 -12.90 -2.48
N PRO A 245 -12.72 -12.38 -2.93
CA PRO A 245 -12.78 -11.57 -4.13
C PRO A 245 -11.89 -10.32 -4.01
N GLY A 246 -11.47 -9.76 -5.16
CA GLY A 246 -10.67 -8.54 -5.16
C GLY A 246 -10.28 -8.08 -6.57
N PRO A 247 -9.58 -6.94 -6.66
CA PRO A 247 -9.25 -6.32 -7.92
C PRO A 247 -8.03 -6.97 -8.58
N VAL A 248 -8.06 -7.05 -9.90
CA VAL A 248 -6.93 -7.42 -10.75
C VAL A 248 -6.74 -6.39 -11.86
N LEU A 249 -5.53 -6.30 -12.39
CA LEU A 249 -5.22 -5.40 -13.49
C LEU A 249 -4.56 -6.12 -14.67
N VAL A 250 -5.07 -5.86 -15.88
CA VAL A 250 -4.50 -6.36 -17.14
C VAL A 250 -4.12 -5.15 -17.99
N ASP A 251 -2.81 -4.94 -18.14
CA ASP A 251 -2.23 -3.85 -18.92
C ASP A 251 -2.09 -4.25 -20.39
N LEU A 252 -2.62 -3.42 -21.28
CA LEU A 252 -2.88 -3.73 -22.69
C LEU A 252 -2.11 -2.76 -23.62
N PRO A 253 -0.88 -3.11 -24.05
CA PRO A 253 -0.14 -2.29 -25.01
C PRO A 253 -0.88 -2.09 -26.33
N ARG A 254 -0.82 -0.86 -26.86
CA ARG A 254 -1.56 -0.46 -28.07
C ARG A 254 -1.21 -1.30 -29.31
N ASP A 255 0.06 -1.64 -29.49
CA ASP A 255 0.53 -2.47 -30.61
C ASP A 255 0.08 -3.93 -30.49
N ILE A 256 -0.18 -4.41 -29.27
CA ILE A 256 -0.77 -5.73 -29.04
C ILE A 256 -2.26 -5.70 -29.32
N THR A 257 -2.99 -4.73 -28.79
CA THR A 257 -4.45 -4.62 -29.04
C THR A 257 -4.77 -4.29 -30.50
N GLY A 258 -3.92 -3.54 -31.19
CA GLY A 258 -4.01 -3.31 -32.64
C GLY A 258 -3.40 -4.42 -33.51
N GLY A 259 -2.70 -5.39 -32.91
CA GLY A 259 -2.11 -6.53 -33.63
C GLY A 259 -3.14 -7.61 -33.95
N CYS A 260 -2.95 -8.34 -35.06
CA CYS A 260 -3.83 -9.42 -35.51
C CYS A 260 -3.25 -10.81 -35.15
N LEU A 261 -4.08 -11.70 -34.61
CA LEU A 261 -3.69 -13.07 -34.30
C LEU A 261 -3.60 -13.91 -35.58
N ARG A 262 -2.45 -14.56 -35.81
CA ARG A 262 -2.18 -15.34 -37.04
C ARG A 262 -2.08 -16.85 -36.83
N ASN A 263 -1.91 -17.28 -35.59
CA ASN A 263 -1.67 -18.68 -35.25
C ASN A 263 -2.75 -19.14 -34.28
N ALA A 264 -3.10 -20.43 -34.34
CA ALA A 264 -3.95 -21.06 -33.37
C ALA A 264 -3.33 -20.98 -31.96
N ILE A 265 -4.17 -20.93 -30.93
CA ILE A 265 -3.73 -20.89 -29.51
C ILE A 265 -4.21 -22.13 -28.75
N PRO A 266 -3.53 -22.59 -27.69
CA PRO A 266 -3.99 -23.77 -26.94
C PRO A 266 -5.40 -23.57 -26.35
N THR A 267 -6.29 -24.54 -26.54
CA THR A 267 -7.65 -24.56 -25.98
C THR A 267 -7.62 -24.60 -24.45
N GLU A 268 -6.59 -25.19 -23.82
CA GLU A 268 -6.41 -25.18 -22.35
C GLU A 268 -6.20 -23.78 -21.78
N SER A 269 -5.93 -22.76 -22.61
CA SER A 269 -6.04 -21.37 -22.17
C SER A 269 -7.46 -20.99 -21.71
N THR A 270 -8.47 -21.86 -21.91
CA THR A 270 -9.89 -21.61 -21.62
C THR A 270 -10.48 -22.44 -20.48
N LEU A 271 -9.77 -23.42 -19.90
CA LEU A 271 -10.29 -24.24 -18.79
C LEU A 271 -9.17 -24.58 -17.79
N PRO A 272 -9.42 -24.56 -16.46
CA PRO A 272 -8.40 -24.88 -15.45
C PRO A 272 -7.85 -26.30 -15.63
N PRO A 273 -6.54 -26.53 -15.40
CA PRO A 273 -5.92 -27.83 -15.61
C PRO A 273 -6.47 -28.88 -14.64
N LEU A 274 -6.82 -30.06 -15.20
CA LEU A 274 -7.18 -31.24 -14.44
C LEU A 274 -6.01 -31.70 -13.55
N THR A 275 -6.32 -31.93 -12.28
CA THR A 275 -5.39 -32.08 -11.16
C THR A 275 -4.46 -33.30 -11.28
N SER A 276 -3.14 -33.07 -11.15
CA SER A 276 -2.12 -34.11 -11.03
C SER A 276 -2.42 -35.09 -9.88
N ALA A 277 -1.77 -36.26 -9.85
CA ALA A 277 -1.92 -37.20 -8.73
C ALA A 277 -1.57 -36.55 -7.36
N ALA A 278 -0.56 -35.67 -7.34
CA ALA A 278 -0.21 -34.89 -6.16
C ALA A 278 -1.30 -33.88 -5.76
N ALA A 279 -1.93 -33.21 -6.74
CA ALA A 279 -3.04 -32.31 -6.47
C ALA A 279 -4.29 -33.06 -5.94
N ARG A 280 -4.57 -34.26 -6.47
CA ARG A 280 -5.65 -35.12 -5.93
C ARG A 280 -5.39 -35.57 -4.50
N GLN A 281 -4.16 -35.94 -4.17
CA GLN A 281 -3.79 -36.29 -2.80
C GLN A 281 -3.86 -35.09 -1.84
N ALA A 282 -3.48 -33.89 -2.30
CA ALA A 282 -3.61 -32.66 -1.52
C ALA A 282 -5.09 -32.32 -1.24
N VAL A 283 -5.97 -32.50 -2.22
CA VAL A 283 -7.43 -32.31 -2.06
C VAL A 283 -8.01 -33.30 -1.03
N GLU A 284 -7.62 -34.59 -1.10
CA GLU A 284 -8.10 -35.60 -0.16
C GLU A 284 -7.62 -35.34 1.28
N LEU A 285 -6.35 -34.91 1.44
CA LEU A 285 -5.82 -34.54 2.75
C LEU A 285 -6.55 -33.31 3.32
N HIS A 286 -6.77 -32.29 2.48
CA HIS A 286 -7.50 -31.09 2.87
C HIS A 286 -8.93 -31.40 3.29
N LYS A 287 -9.62 -32.31 2.58
CA LYS A 287 -10.96 -32.77 2.95
C LYS A 287 -11.00 -33.44 4.33
N LYS A 288 -10.03 -34.31 4.63
CA LYS A 288 -9.94 -34.94 5.96
C LYS A 288 -9.69 -33.93 7.08
N GLN A 289 -8.79 -32.97 6.85
CA GLN A 289 -8.53 -31.88 7.79
C GLN A 289 -9.79 -31.02 8.03
N LEU A 290 -10.50 -30.68 6.95
CA LEU A 290 -11.76 -29.95 7.03
C LEU A 290 -12.81 -30.72 7.85
N ASP A 291 -12.97 -32.03 7.62
CA ASP A 291 -13.91 -32.87 8.36
C ASP A 291 -13.55 -32.97 9.86
N GLU A 292 -12.26 -32.96 10.21
CA GLU A 292 -11.79 -32.88 11.60
C GLU A 292 -12.09 -31.53 12.23
N SER A 293 -11.76 -30.43 11.56
CA SER A 293 -12.04 -29.07 12.02
C SER A 293 -13.54 -28.80 12.18
N LEU A 294 -14.37 -29.30 11.27
CA LEU A 294 -15.83 -29.17 11.37
C LEU A 294 -16.40 -29.95 12.56
N ARG A 295 -15.90 -31.16 12.83
CA ARG A 295 -16.29 -31.94 14.02
C ARG A 295 -15.89 -31.21 15.31
N SER A 296 -14.65 -30.75 15.38
CA SER A 296 -14.14 -29.95 16.51
C SER A 296 -14.97 -28.69 16.73
N ALA A 297 -15.26 -27.93 15.67
CA ALA A 297 -16.12 -26.76 15.71
C ALA A 297 -17.53 -27.09 16.23
N ALA A 298 -18.14 -28.16 15.74
CA ALA A 298 -19.46 -28.60 16.19
C ALA A 298 -19.47 -28.97 17.68
N GLU A 299 -18.43 -29.66 18.17
CA GLU A 299 -18.29 -29.98 19.60
C GLU A 299 -18.20 -28.72 20.48
N ILE A 300 -17.41 -27.73 20.06
CA ILE A 300 -17.26 -26.45 20.76
C ILE A 300 -18.61 -25.71 20.80
N ILE A 301 -19.29 -25.59 19.66
CA ILE A 301 -20.58 -24.90 19.55
C ILE A 301 -21.67 -25.58 20.38
N ASN A 302 -21.71 -26.92 20.39
CA ASN A 302 -22.70 -27.69 21.13
C ASN A 302 -22.54 -27.55 22.67
N LYS A 303 -21.31 -27.39 23.17
CA LYS A 303 -21.00 -27.17 24.58
C LYS A 303 -21.24 -25.72 25.05
N ALA A 304 -21.27 -24.76 24.12
CA ALA A 304 -21.42 -23.35 24.45
C ALA A 304 -22.70 -23.06 25.25
N GLU A 305 -22.59 -22.21 26.27
CA GLU A 305 -23.70 -21.69 27.08
C GLU A 305 -24.13 -20.30 26.59
N SER A 306 -23.18 -19.45 26.23
CA SER A 306 -23.39 -18.05 25.79
C SER A 306 -22.73 -17.76 24.43
N PRO A 307 -23.09 -18.48 23.34
CA PRO A 307 -22.48 -18.27 22.04
C PRO A 307 -22.96 -16.98 21.38
N VAL A 308 -22.13 -16.43 20.49
CA VAL A 308 -22.48 -15.35 19.56
C VAL A 308 -21.94 -15.65 18.17
N ILE A 309 -22.75 -15.42 17.15
CA ILE A 309 -22.29 -15.41 15.76
C ILE A 309 -21.84 -13.99 15.39
N PHE A 310 -20.63 -13.89 14.84
CA PHE A 310 -20.10 -12.69 14.21
C PHE A 310 -20.03 -12.92 12.70
N ALA A 311 -20.97 -12.34 11.95
CA ALA A 311 -21.05 -12.48 10.49
C ALA A 311 -20.40 -11.27 9.78
N GLY A 312 -19.42 -11.56 8.91
CA GLY A 312 -18.74 -10.56 8.08
C GLY A 312 -19.19 -10.59 6.62
N HIS A 313 -18.45 -9.90 5.74
CA HIS A 313 -18.78 -9.80 4.31
C HIS A 313 -18.76 -11.15 3.59
N GLY A 314 -17.93 -12.10 4.05
CA GLY A 314 -17.78 -13.41 3.39
C GLY A 314 -19.08 -14.21 3.32
N ILE A 315 -19.99 -14.05 4.29
CA ILE A 315 -21.28 -14.74 4.28
C ILE A 315 -22.20 -14.23 3.15
N ILE A 316 -22.04 -12.98 2.69
CA ILE A 316 -22.84 -12.38 1.62
C ILE A 316 -22.34 -12.83 0.24
N TRP A 317 -21.05 -13.12 0.13
CA TRP A 317 -20.42 -13.60 -1.10
C TRP A 317 -20.65 -15.09 -1.34
N SER A 318 -20.72 -15.86 -0.26
CA SER A 318 -20.99 -17.29 -0.33
C SER A 318 -22.41 -17.59 -0.81
N GLU A 319 -22.55 -18.62 -1.64
CA GLU A 319 -23.83 -19.12 -2.13
C GLU A 319 -24.68 -19.62 -0.95
N ASP A 320 -25.96 -19.24 -0.92
CA ASP A 320 -26.89 -19.52 0.19
C ASP A 320 -26.40 -19.08 1.59
N GLY A 321 -25.32 -18.30 1.70
CA GLY A 321 -24.70 -17.93 2.96
C GLY A 321 -25.66 -17.30 3.99
N PRO A 322 -26.44 -16.26 3.64
CA PRO A 322 -27.43 -15.66 4.56
C PRO A 322 -28.50 -16.65 5.03
N LYS A 323 -28.92 -17.57 4.16
CA LYS A 323 -29.91 -18.61 4.48
C LYS A 323 -29.34 -19.64 5.44
N LEU A 324 -28.10 -20.07 5.24
CA LEU A 324 -27.38 -20.99 6.13
C LEU A 324 -27.05 -20.35 7.47
N LEU A 325 -26.68 -19.05 7.48
CA LEU A 325 -26.54 -18.26 8.70
C LEU A 325 -27.84 -18.28 9.51
N LYS A 326 -28.98 -18.00 8.88
CA LYS A 326 -30.28 -18.07 9.53
C LYS A 326 -30.58 -19.48 10.06
N ALA A 327 -30.33 -20.52 9.26
CA ALA A 327 -30.55 -21.91 9.67
C ALA A 327 -29.72 -22.30 10.90
N LEU A 328 -28.44 -21.89 10.96
CA LEU A 328 -27.59 -22.11 12.14
C LEU A 328 -28.11 -21.34 13.37
N ALA A 329 -28.44 -20.06 13.20
CA ALA A 329 -28.93 -19.20 14.27
C ALA A 329 -30.27 -19.70 14.85
N ASP A 330 -31.17 -20.20 14.01
CA ASP A 330 -32.46 -20.77 14.42
C ASP A 330 -32.27 -22.14 15.09
N LYS A 331 -31.47 -23.05 14.51
CA LYS A 331 -31.28 -24.41 15.04
C LYS A 331 -30.66 -24.44 16.43
N ALA A 332 -29.67 -23.59 16.69
CA ALA A 332 -28.94 -23.56 17.96
C ALA A 332 -29.30 -22.38 18.88
N SER A 333 -30.29 -21.58 18.47
CA SER A 333 -30.73 -20.35 19.15
C SER A 333 -29.56 -19.43 19.50
N ILE A 334 -28.78 -19.02 18.50
CA ILE A 334 -27.57 -18.20 18.71
C ILE A 334 -27.84 -16.75 18.28
N PRO A 335 -27.56 -15.73 19.12
CA PRO A 335 -27.65 -14.33 18.71
C PRO A 335 -26.59 -13.97 17.66
N VAL A 336 -26.95 -13.08 16.75
CA VAL A 336 -26.15 -12.74 15.56
C VAL A 336 -25.82 -11.26 15.56
N THR A 337 -24.53 -10.93 15.46
CA THR A 337 -24.04 -9.59 15.16
C THR A 337 -23.30 -9.58 13.83
N THR A 338 -23.25 -8.43 13.17
CA THR A 338 -22.61 -8.27 11.86
C THR A 338 -21.55 -7.17 11.89
N SER A 339 -20.55 -7.25 11.01
CA SER A 339 -19.71 -6.08 10.70
C SER A 339 -20.49 -5.07 9.84
N LEU A 340 -19.91 -3.90 9.59
CA LEU A 340 -20.43 -2.91 8.62
C LEU A 340 -20.72 -3.55 7.24
N HIS A 341 -19.77 -4.33 6.71
CA HIS A 341 -19.97 -5.04 5.44
C HIS A 341 -20.84 -6.29 5.54
N GLY A 342 -21.15 -6.76 6.76
CA GLY A 342 -22.08 -7.86 7.00
C GLY A 342 -23.53 -7.41 7.11
N LEU A 343 -23.81 -6.10 7.11
CA LEU A 343 -25.18 -5.58 7.18
C LEU A 343 -26.02 -6.09 6.01
N GLY A 344 -27.18 -6.65 6.35
CA GLY A 344 -28.07 -7.33 5.41
C GLY A 344 -27.89 -8.85 5.34
N ALA A 345 -26.81 -9.42 5.92
CA ALA A 345 -26.64 -10.87 6.00
C ALA A 345 -27.67 -11.57 6.91
N PHE A 346 -28.23 -10.84 7.89
CA PHE A 346 -29.20 -11.35 8.84
C PHE A 346 -30.34 -10.34 8.99
N ASP A 347 -31.58 -10.82 9.18
CA ASP A 347 -32.75 -9.94 9.34
C ASP A 347 -32.69 -9.25 10.72
N GLU A 348 -32.49 -7.94 10.73
CA GLU A 348 -32.40 -7.16 11.96
C GLU A 348 -33.71 -7.09 12.76
N LEU A 349 -34.85 -7.46 12.17
CA LEU A 349 -36.11 -7.58 12.91
C LEU A 349 -36.22 -8.90 13.70
N ASP A 350 -35.32 -9.86 13.47
CA ASP A 350 -35.27 -11.08 14.28
C ASP A 350 -34.82 -10.76 15.71
N LYS A 351 -35.49 -11.37 16.70
CA LYS A 351 -35.18 -11.18 18.12
C LYS A 351 -33.72 -11.52 18.47
N LYS A 352 -33.10 -12.41 17.70
CA LYS A 352 -31.70 -12.84 17.83
C LYS A 352 -30.70 -11.83 17.27
N SER A 353 -31.12 -10.82 16.52
CA SER A 353 -30.23 -9.80 15.97
C SER A 353 -29.64 -8.92 17.07
N LEU A 354 -28.33 -8.69 17.02
CA LEU A 354 -27.60 -7.74 17.86
C LEU A 354 -27.23 -6.47 17.08
N HIS A 355 -27.62 -6.35 15.80
CA HIS A 355 -27.16 -5.32 14.87
C HIS A 355 -25.62 -5.29 14.72
N MET A 356 -25.09 -4.19 14.20
CA MET A 356 -23.66 -3.98 13.98
C MET A 356 -22.87 -3.94 15.30
N LEU A 357 -21.69 -4.58 15.36
CA LEU A 357 -20.69 -4.40 16.43
C LEU A 357 -19.54 -3.45 16.01
N GLY A 358 -18.73 -3.05 16.99
CA GLY A 358 -17.45 -2.36 16.78
C GLY A 358 -17.44 -0.96 17.38
N MET A 359 -16.54 -0.11 16.87
CA MET A 359 -16.31 1.25 17.36
C MET A 359 -17.60 2.07 17.48
N HIS A 360 -18.43 2.06 16.44
CA HIS A 360 -19.75 2.71 16.44
C HIS A 360 -20.90 1.69 16.36
N GLY A 361 -20.65 0.45 16.77
CA GLY A 361 -21.66 -0.58 16.85
C GLY A 361 -22.64 -0.35 18.00
N SER A 362 -23.63 -1.24 18.08
CA SER A 362 -24.55 -1.27 19.20
C SER A 362 -23.82 -1.69 20.48
N ALA A 363 -24.16 -1.03 21.59
CA ALA A 363 -23.59 -1.35 22.90
C ALA A 363 -23.88 -2.81 23.30
N TYR A 364 -25.07 -3.33 22.97
CA TYR A 364 -25.44 -4.71 23.29
C TYR A 364 -24.71 -5.75 22.42
N ALA A 365 -24.37 -5.47 21.15
CA ALA A 365 -23.49 -6.34 20.39
C ALA A 365 -22.09 -6.38 21.00
N ASN A 366 -21.54 -5.21 21.34
CA ASN A 366 -20.22 -5.10 21.96
C ASN A 366 -20.15 -5.83 23.31
N MET A 367 -21.17 -5.68 24.16
CA MET A 367 -21.29 -6.42 25.42
C MET A 367 -21.42 -7.92 25.19
N ALA A 368 -22.26 -8.35 24.25
CA ALA A 368 -22.44 -9.76 23.94
C ALA A 368 -21.11 -10.39 23.49
N MET A 369 -20.36 -9.72 22.61
CA MET A 369 -19.05 -10.19 22.15
C MET A 369 -18.02 -10.31 23.26
N GLN A 370 -18.00 -9.37 24.22
CA GLN A 370 -17.08 -9.42 25.36
C GLN A 370 -17.45 -10.50 26.38
N ASN A 371 -18.74 -10.87 26.45
CA ASN A 371 -19.29 -11.82 27.41
C ASN A 371 -19.57 -13.21 26.85
N ALA A 372 -19.36 -13.43 25.55
CA ALA A 372 -19.54 -14.73 24.92
C ALA A 372 -18.48 -15.73 25.38
N ASP A 373 -18.87 -16.99 25.58
CA ASP A 373 -17.94 -18.10 25.81
C ASP A 373 -17.50 -18.75 24.50
N VAL A 374 -18.34 -18.67 23.45
CA VAL A 374 -18.02 -19.08 22.08
C VAL A 374 -18.33 -17.97 21.09
N ILE A 375 -17.37 -17.65 20.23
CA ILE A 375 -17.53 -16.73 19.10
C ILE A 375 -17.44 -17.54 17.82
N ILE A 376 -18.47 -17.46 16.98
CA ILE A 376 -18.51 -18.12 15.67
C ILE A 376 -18.33 -17.02 14.61
N ALA A 377 -17.09 -16.83 14.16
CA ALA A 377 -16.76 -15.84 13.15
C ALA A 377 -16.97 -16.41 11.75
N LEU A 378 -17.94 -15.88 11.02
CA LEU A 378 -18.37 -16.34 9.70
C LEU A 378 -17.98 -15.31 8.63
N GLY A 379 -16.86 -15.53 7.94
CA GLY A 379 -16.41 -14.63 6.88
C GLY A 379 -16.06 -13.22 7.37
N GLY A 380 -15.61 -13.10 8.62
CA GLY A 380 -15.17 -11.85 9.25
C GLY A 380 -13.65 -11.84 9.49
N ARG A 381 -13.01 -10.67 9.31
CA ARG A 381 -11.53 -10.52 9.35
C ARG A 381 -10.96 -9.89 10.63
N PHE A 382 -11.79 -9.71 11.67
CA PHE A 382 -11.43 -9.07 12.94
C PHE A 382 -10.68 -7.75 12.76
N ASP A 383 -11.28 -6.82 12.02
CA ASP A 383 -10.72 -5.48 11.78
C ASP A 383 -10.54 -4.70 13.11
N GLU A 384 -9.64 -3.72 13.12
CA GLU A 384 -9.40 -2.84 14.27
C GLU A 384 -10.66 -2.04 14.67
N ARG A 385 -11.53 -1.68 13.72
CA ARG A 385 -12.79 -0.98 13.98
C ARG A 385 -13.86 -1.92 14.54
N VAL A 386 -13.65 -3.23 14.43
CA VAL A 386 -14.49 -4.27 15.05
C VAL A 386 -13.95 -4.66 16.42
N THR A 387 -12.64 -4.80 16.57
CA THR A 387 -12.01 -5.31 17.82
C THR A 387 -11.62 -4.20 18.80
N CYS A 388 -11.39 -3.00 18.30
CA CYS A 388 -10.82 -1.85 19.01
C CYS A 388 -9.50 -2.23 19.70
N ASN A 389 -9.49 -2.44 21.00
CA ASN A 389 -8.32 -2.96 21.69
C ASN A 389 -8.27 -4.49 21.66
N VAL A 390 -7.41 -5.04 20.80
CA VAL A 390 -7.21 -6.50 20.63
C VAL A 390 -6.85 -7.21 21.93
N ALA A 391 -6.04 -6.61 22.81
CA ALA A 391 -5.64 -7.24 24.07
C ALA A 391 -6.81 -7.39 25.06
N LYS A 392 -7.83 -6.53 24.94
CA LYS A 392 -9.05 -6.57 25.77
C LYS A 392 -10.22 -7.27 25.07
N PHE A 393 -10.04 -7.75 23.84
CA PHE A 393 -11.11 -8.33 23.03
C PHE A 393 -11.48 -9.74 23.53
N ALA A 394 -12.79 -10.03 23.58
CA ALA A 394 -13.35 -11.35 23.85
C ALA A 394 -12.75 -12.13 25.06
N PRO A 395 -12.61 -11.50 26.26
CA PRO A 395 -11.91 -12.12 27.38
C PRO A 395 -12.56 -13.42 27.87
N LYS A 396 -13.89 -13.52 27.83
CA LYS A 396 -14.61 -14.74 28.24
C LYS A 396 -14.42 -15.88 27.25
N ALA A 397 -14.39 -15.62 25.94
CA ALA A 397 -14.11 -16.65 24.93
C ALA A 397 -12.68 -17.17 25.08
N HIS A 398 -11.70 -16.29 25.32
CA HIS A 398 -10.32 -16.70 25.60
C HIS A 398 -10.20 -17.52 26.89
N ALA A 399 -10.88 -17.12 27.96
CA ALA A 399 -10.92 -17.89 29.20
C ALA A 399 -11.58 -19.27 29.01
N ALA A 400 -12.67 -19.34 28.24
CA ALA A 400 -13.36 -20.57 27.91
C ALA A 400 -12.51 -21.51 27.05
N SER A 401 -11.73 -20.97 26.11
CA SER A 401 -10.75 -21.73 25.32
C SER A 401 -9.67 -22.36 26.20
N LYS A 402 -9.08 -21.59 27.14
CA LYS A 402 -8.10 -22.12 28.11
C LYS A 402 -8.68 -23.23 29.00
N ALA A 403 -9.98 -23.15 29.30
CA ALA A 403 -10.69 -24.15 30.09
C ALA A 403 -11.27 -25.31 29.26
N GLY A 404 -11.02 -25.38 27.95
CA GLY A 404 -11.51 -26.44 27.08
C GLY A 404 -13.04 -26.51 26.91
N ARG A 405 -13.75 -25.41 27.20
CA ARG A 405 -15.22 -25.34 27.20
C ARG A 405 -15.82 -24.34 26.23
N GLY A 406 -14.98 -23.64 25.45
CA GLY A 406 -15.40 -22.64 24.47
C GLY A 406 -14.24 -22.09 23.66
N GLY A 407 -14.38 -20.88 23.11
CA GLY A 407 -13.33 -20.26 22.30
C GLY A 407 -13.81 -19.53 21.06
N ILE A 408 -12.90 -19.29 20.12
CA ILE A 408 -13.21 -18.63 18.84
C ILE A 408 -13.14 -19.67 17.73
N VAL A 409 -14.25 -19.90 17.03
CA VAL A 409 -14.32 -20.73 15.82
C VAL A 409 -14.34 -19.81 14.61
N HIS A 410 -13.34 -19.88 13.76
CA HIS A 410 -13.14 -18.92 12.66
C HIS A 410 -13.26 -19.61 11.30
N PHE A 411 -14.33 -19.27 10.57
CA PHE A 411 -14.57 -19.68 9.19
C PHE A 411 -14.05 -18.60 8.25
N GLU A 412 -13.02 -18.92 7.46
CA GLU A 412 -12.32 -17.97 6.60
C GLU A 412 -11.71 -18.68 5.39
N ILE A 413 -11.89 -18.08 4.21
CA ILE A 413 -11.42 -18.65 2.95
C ILE A 413 -9.94 -18.34 2.68
N MET A 414 -9.41 -17.28 3.32
CA MET A 414 -8.01 -16.89 3.18
C MET A 414 -7.17 -17.26 4.41
N PRO A 415 -6.20 -18.20 4.28
CA PRO A 415 -5.28 -18.56 5.35
C PRO A 415 -4.56 -17.36 5.98
N LYS A 416 -4.23 -16.33 5.18
CA LYS A 416 -3.60 -15.08 5.64
C LYS A 416 -4.40 -14.36 6.74
N ASN A 417 -5.72 -14.52 6.78
CA ASN A 417 -6.58 -13.85 7.77
C ASN A 417 -6.82 -14.70 9.03
N ILE A 418 -6.56 -16.00 8.98
CA ILE A 418 -6.66 -16.91 10.14
C ILE A 418 -5.50 -16.62 11.08
N ASN A 419 -5.77 -16.53 12.39
CA ASN A 419 -4.77 -16.23 13.44
C ASN A 419 -3.97 -14.94 13.23
N LYS A 420 -4.44 -14.03 12.37
CA LYS A 420 -3.73 -12.78 12.05
C LYS A 420 -3.86 -11.73 13.16
N VAL A 421 -5.07 -11.57 13.71
CA VAL A 421 -5.38 -10.54 14.72
C VAL A 421 -5.72 -11.19 16.05
N VAL A 422 -6.62 -12.16 16.03
CA VAL A 422 -7.04 -12.95 17.19
C VAL A 422 -6.78 -14.42 16.93
N GLN A 423 -6.34 -15.13 17.98
CA GLN A 423 -6.09 -16.55 17.92
C GLN A 423 -7.41 -17.32 17.86
N ALA A 424 -7.64 -18.07 16.79
CA ALA A 424 -8.74 -19.01 16.67
C ALA A 424 -8.44 -20.25 17.51
N THR A 425 -9.46 -20.73 18.22
CA THR A 425 -9.44 -22.04 18.90
C THR A 425 -9.60 -23.16 17.89
N GLU A 426 -10.49 -22.96 16.91
CA GLU A 426 -10.66 -23.84 15.76
C GLU A 426 -10.74 -22.98 14.50
N ALA A 427 -10.00 -23.36 13.46
CA ALA A 427 -9.97 -22.64 12.19
C ALA A 427 -10.53 -23.52 11.09
N VAL A 428 -11.58 -23.06 10.43
CA VAL A 428 -12.25 -23.78 9.35
C VAL A 428 -11.97 -23.05 8.05
N GLU A 429 -10.99 -23.55 7.30
CA GLU A 429 -10.57 -22.99 6.01
C GLU A 429 -11.60 -23.31 4.91
N GLY A 430 -11.87 -22.34 4.05
CA GLY A 430 -12.69 -22.52 2.84
C GLY A 430 -13.90 -21.59 2.77
N ASP A 431 -14.78 -21.85 1.80
CA ASP A 431 -16.01 -21.07 1.65
C ASP A 431 -16.94 -21.28 2.85
N VAL A 432 -17.41 -20.18 3.42
CA VAL A 432 -18.16 -20.21 4.68
C VAL A 432 -19.53 -20.88 4.53
N GLY A 433 -20.26 -20.64 3.43
CA GLY A 433 -21.56 -21.28 3.20
C GLY A 433 -21.41 -22.77 2.92
N ALA A 434 -20.47 -23.17 2.07
CA ALA A 434 -20.17 -24.59 1.84
C ALA A 434 -19.85 -25.31 3.16
N ASN A 435 -18.99 -24.72 4.00
CA ASN A 435 -18.61 -25.28 5.29
C ASN A 435 -19.78 -25.28 6.30
N LEU A 436 -20.63 -24.25 6.29
CA LEU A 436 -21.85 -24.24 7.11
C LEU A 436 -22.84 -25.33 6.71
N GLY A 437 -22.96 -25.63 5.41
CA GLY A 437 -23.79 -26.73 4.91
C GLY A 437 -23.39 -28.10 5.49
N LEU A 438 -22.09 -28.29 5.71
CA LEU A 438 -21.53 -29.50 6.34
C LEU A 438 -21.57 -29.46 7.88
N LEU A 439 -21.49 -28.27 8.47
CA LEU A 439 -21.52 -28.06 9.93
C LEU A 439 -22.91 -28.24 10.52
N ILE A 440 -23.94 -27.60 9.94
CA ILE A 440 -25.30 -27.51 10.50
C ILE A 440 -25.89 -28.89 10.86
N PRO A 441 -25.71 -29.97 10.06
CA PRO A 441 -26.17 -31.31 10.44
C PRO A 441 -25.59 -31.82 11.77
N GLN A 442 -24.38 -31.40 12.14
CA GLN A 442 -23.66 -31.82 13.36
C GLN A 442 -24.02 -31.00 14.60
N ILE A 443 -24.75 -29.89 14.41
CA ILE A 443 -25.20 -29.01 15.50
C ILE A 443 -26.45 -29.59 16.16
N LYS A 444 -26.45 -29.64 17.49
CA LYS A 444 -27.59 -30.05 18.32
C LYS A 444 -28.62 -28.94 18.37
N GLU A 445 -29.89 -29.33 18.27
CA GLU A 445 -30.99 -28.39 18.40
C GLU A 445 -31.06 -27.83 19.83
N LYS A 446 -31.17 -26.49 19.94
CA LYS A 446 -31.39 -25.80 21.22
C LYS A 446 -32.41 -24.70 21.00
N SER A 447 -33.37 -24.62 21.92
CA SER A 447 -34.39 -23.59 21.99
C SER A 447 -33.86 -22.33 22.69
N MET A 448 -34.54 -21.20 22.52
CA MET A 448 -34.24 -19.98 23.29
C MET A 448 -34.46 -20.17 24.79
N SER A 449 -35.35 -21.08 25.20
CA SER A 449 -35.54 -21.46 26.61
C SER A 449 -34.32 -22.15 27.20
N ASP A 450 -33.62 -22.99 26.43
CA ASP A 450 -32.37 -23.64 26.87
C ASP A 450 -31.25 -22.62 27.11
N ARG A 451 -31.37 -21.43 26.50
CA ARG A 451 -30.44 -20.30 26.63
C ARG A 451 -31.09 -19.08 27.29
N LYS A 452 -32.10 -19.29 28.15
CA LYS A 452 -32.88 -18.21 28.77
C LYS A 452 -32.00 -17.17 29.46
N ALA A 453 -31.05 -17.60 30.29
CA ALA A 453 -30.15 -16.70 31.01
C ALA A 453 -29.35 -15.79 30.07
N TRP A 454 -28.90 -16.32 28.93
CA TRP A 454 -28.13 -15.55 27.94
C TRP A 454 -29.00 -14.52 27.22
N PHE A 455 -30.18 -14.92 26.76
CA PHE A 455 -31.12 -14.01 26.10
C PHE A 455 -31.70 -12.96 27.05
N ASP A 456 -31.94 -13.30 28.32
CA ASP A 456 -32.38 -12.33 29.33
C ASP A 456 -31.35 -11.21 29.51
N GLN A 457 -30.06 -11.58 29.61
CA GLN A 457 -28.96 -10.63 29.70
C GLN A 457 -28.85 -9.73 28.45
N ILE A 458 -28.95 -10.32 27.25
CA ILE A 458 -28.96 -9.56 26.00
C ILE A 458 -30.15 -8.59 25.93
N ASN A 459 -31.34 -9.04 26.34
CA ASN A 459 -32.54 -8.22 26.34
C ASN A 459 -32.44 -7.07 27.35
N GLU A 460 -31.77 -7.28 28.49
CA GLU A 460 -31.45 -6.22 29.44
C GLU A 460 -30.55 -5.16 28.78
N TRP A 461 -29.48 -5.57 28.09
CA TRP A 461 -28.60 -4.63 27.40
C TRP A 461 -29.29 -3.87 26.26
N LYS A 462 -30.13 -4.53 25.48
CA LYS A 462 -30.94 -3.88 24.43
C LYS A 462 -31.87 -2.81 25.00
N LYS A 463 -32.48 -3.06 26.16
CA LYS A 463 -33.33 -2.09 26.86
C LYS A 463 -32.53 -0.94 27.47
N LYS A 464 -31.34 -1.24 28.00
CA LYS A 464 -30.47 -0.26 28.67
C LYS A 464 -29.85 0.74 27.69
N TRP A 465 -29.42 0.27 26.52
CA TRP A 465 -28.72 1.10 25.53
C TRP A 465 -29.33 0.94 24.12
N PRO A 466 -30.56 1.43 23.91
CA PRO A 466 -31.18 1.38 22.59
C PRO A 466 -30.50 2.37 21.63
N LEU A 467 -30.43 2.04 20.34
CA LEU A 467 -29.88 2.95 19.32
C LEU A 467 -30.73 4.21 19.11
N SER A 468 -32.01 4.17 19.50
CA SER A 468 -32.90 5.33 19.47
C SER A 468 -32.62 6.36 20.58
N ALA A 469 -31.61 6.12 21.43
CA ALA A 469 -31.19 7.05 22.48
C ALA A 469 -30.26 8.11 21.88
N TYR A 470 -30.84 9.21 21.43
CA TYR A 470 -30.17 10.42 20.98
C TYR A 470 -31.10 11.62 21.21
N GLU A 471 -30.57 12.84 21.10
CA GLU A 471 -31.38 14.05 21.25
C GLU A 471 -32.35 14.21 20.07
N LYS A 472 -33.66 14.20 20.34
CA LYS A 472 -34.71 14.31 19.32
C LYS A 472 -35.04 15.78 18.97
N ALA A 473 -35.56 15.97 17.76
CA ALA A 473 -35.89 17.28 17.20
C ALA A 473 -37.01 18.05 17.92
N GLU A 474 -37.79 17.44 18.83
CA GLU A 474 -38.79 18.15 19.65
C GLU A 474 -38.19 19.33 20.44
N ARG A 475 -36.85 19.39 20.57
CA ARG A 475 -36.09 20.46 21.23
C ARG A 475 -35.17 21.26 20.29
N SER A 476 -35.08 20.93 18.99
CA SER A 476 -34.11 21.50 18.05
C SER A 476 -34.79 22.07 16.81
N GLU A 477 -34.38 23.25 16.37
CA GLU A 477 -34.85 23.86 15.12
C GLU A 477 -34.29 23.16 13.86
N PHE A 478 -33.32 22.25 14.02
CA PHE A 478 -32.62 21.58 12.92
C PHE A 478 -33.00 20.10 12.78
N ILE A 479 -32.83 19.57 11.57
CA ILE A 479 -33.07 18.16 11.26
C ILE A 479 -31.96 17.31 11.92
N LYS A 480 -32.36 16.39 12.80
CA LYS A 480 -31.44 15.41 13.38
C LYS A 480 -31.16 14.31 12.34
N PRO A 481 -29.89 14.03 11.99
CA PRO A 481 -29.56 13.08 10.92
C PRO A 481 -30.06 11.65 11.24
N GLN A 482 -30.04 11.24 12.51
CA GLN A 482 -30.57 9.94 12.95
C GLN A 482 -32.06 9.80 12.62
N THR A 483 -32.86 10.82 12.91
CA THR A 483 -34.31 10.82 12.65
C THR A 483 -34.61 10.73 11.16
N LEU A 484 -33.84 11.43 10.32
CA LEU A 484 -33.98 11.32 8.86
C LEU A 484 -33.80 9.87 8.38
N ILE A 485 -32.77 9.17 8.86
CA ILE A 485 -32.51 7.78 8.49
C ILE A 485 -33.63 6.85 9.00
N GLU A 486 -34.15 7.07 10.21
CA GLU A 486 -35.27 6.28 10.75
C GLU A 486 -36.55 6.45 9.93
N GLN A 487 -36.85 7.68 9.49
CA GLN A 487 -37.98 7.97 8.61
C GLN A 487 -37.81 7.32 7.24
N LEU A 488 -36.63 7.45 6.63
CA LEU A 488 -36.31 6.76 5.38
C LEU A 488 -36.45 5.24 5.52
N SER A 489 -35.98 4.69 6.64
CA SER A 489 -36.08 3.25 6.89
C SER A 489 -37.53 2.78 7.01
N SER A 490 -38.40 3.61 7.60
CA SER A 490 -39.82 3.34 7.75
C SER A 490 -40.58 3.46 6.43
N LEU A 491 -40.29 4.49 5.63
CA LEU A 491 -40.90 4.70 4.31
C LEU A 491 -40.53 3.62 3.28
N THR A 492 -39.42 2.92 3.50
CA THR A 492 -38.94 1.82 2.64
C THR A 492 -39.19 0.43 3.24
N ALA A 493 -39.99 0.33 4.32
CA ALA A 493 -40.21 -0.93 5.03
C ALA A 493 -40.91 -2.01 4.18
N ASP A 494 -41.73 -1.60 3.21
CA ASP A 494 -42.46 -2.44 2.27
C ASP A 494 -41.57 -3.03 1.14
N ARG A 495 -40.38 -2.47 0.92
CA ARG A 495 -39.52 -2.76 -0.24
C ARG A 495 -38.03 -2.93 0.11
N LYS A 496 -37.73 -3.44 1.31
CA LYS A 496 -36.36 -3.61 1.81
C LYS A 496 -35.50 -4.54 0.96
N ASP A 497 -36.12 -5.48 0.25
CA ASP A 497 -35.49 -6.44 -0.67
C ASP A 497 -35.03 -5.81 -1.98
N SER A 498 -35.59 -4.65 -2.33
CA SER A 498 -35.31 -3.89 -3.55
C SER A 498 -34.80 -2.47 -3.26
N THR A 499 -34.37 -2.20 -2.02
CA THR A 499 -33.73 -0.94 -1.63
C THR A 499 -32.24 -1.14 -1.39
N TYR A 500 -31.40 -0.50 -2.18
CA TYR A 500 -29.96 -0.49 -2.04
C TYR A 500 -29.51 0.88 -1.55
N ILE A 501 -28.59 0.90 -0.61
CA ILE A 501 -28.04 2.12 -0.04
C ILE A 501 -26.54 2.14 -0.26
N SER A 502 -26.06 3.18 -0.92
CA SER A 502 -24.65 3.56 -0.88
C SER A 502 -24.42 4.68 0.11
N THR A 503 -23.16 4.82 0.54
CA THR A 503 -22.76 5.97 1.35
C THR A 503 -21.36 6.44 0.96
N GLY A 504 -21.08 7.72 1.17
CA GLY A 504 -19.70 8.17 1.36
C GLY A 504 -19.16 7.75 2.74
N VAL A 505 -18.22 8.53 3.28
CA VAL A 505 -17.48 8.18 4.50
C VAL A 505 -17.52 9.33 5.49
N GLY A 506 -17.95 9.04 6.72
CA GLY A 506 -18.15 10.06 7.75
C GLY A 506 -19.18 9.65 8.79
N GLN A 507 -19.79 10.63 9.46
CA GLN A 507 -20.83 10.36 10.46
C GLN A 507 -22.11 9.82 9.82
N HIS A 508 -22.47 10.33 8.65
CA HIS A 508 -23.62 9.87 7.85
C HIS A 508 -23.56 8.37 7.58
N GLN A 509 -22.39 7.84 7.23
CA GLN A 509 -22.15 6.41 7.04
C GLN A 509 -22.54 5.59 8.28
N MET A 510 -22.15 6.06 9.46
CA MET A 510 -22.42 5.37 10.72
C MET A 510 -23.89 5.50 11.13
N TRP A 511 -24.52 6.66 10.97
CA TRP A 511 -25.95 6.82 11.24
C TRP A 511 -26.81 5.96 10.32
N VAL A 512 -26.44 5.84 9.04
CA VAL A 512 -27.07 4.92 8.10
C VAL A 512 -26.94 3.47 8.58
N ALA A 513 -25.73 3.05 8.95
CA ALA A 513 -25.48 1.71 9.49
C ALA A 513 -26.28 1.41 10.77
N GLN A 514 -26.43 2.40 11.67
CA GLN A 514 -27.12 2.23 12.95
C GLN A 514 -28.65 2.28 12.84
N HIS A 515 -29.19 3.22 12.06
CA HIS A 515 -30.61 3.58 12.09
C HIS A 515 -31.41 3.00 10.94
N PHE A 516 -30.78 2.60 9.84
CA PHE A 516 -31.47 1.82 8.81
C PHE A 516 -31.58 0.35 9.25
N ARG A 517 -32.77 -0.25 9.11
CA ARG A 517 -32.98 -1.67 9.42
C ARG A 517 -32.63 -2.54 8.22
N TRP A 518 -31.57 -3.33 8.38
CA TRP A 518 -31.03 -4.20 7.32
C TRP A 518 -31.68 -5.58 7.37
N ARG A 519 -32.18 -6.04 6.21
CA ARG A 519 -32.93 -7.30 6.15
C ARG A 519 -32.50 -8.24 5.03
N HIS A 520 -31.91 -7.69 3.97
CA HIS A 520 -31.57 -8.43 2.77
C HIS A 520 -30.09 -8.26 2.42
N PRO A 521 -29.44 -9.28 1.85
CA PRO A 521 -28.01 -9.22 1.55
C PRO A 521 -27.74 -8.25 0.41
N ARG A 522 -26.50 -7.73 0.35
CA ARG A 522 -26.00 -6.83 -0.72
C ARG A 522 -26.71 -5.47 -0.82
N THR A 523 -27.57 -5.10 0.13
CA THR A 523 -28.25 -3.80 0.14
C THR A 523 -27.41 -2.68 0.75
N MET A 524 -26.32 -2.98 1.49
CA MET A 524 -25.39 -1.99 2.04
C MET A 524 -24.10 -1.91 1.22
N ILE A 525 -23.89 -0.81 0.51
CA ILE A 525 -22.78 -0.58 -0.43
C ILE A 525 -21.96 0.63 0.04
N THR A 526 -21.01 0.38 0.94
CA THR A 526 -20.18 1.41 1.58
C THR A 526 -18.69 1.05 1.55
N SER A 527 -17.79 2.03 1.46
CA SER A 527 -16.34 1.84 1.62
C SER A 527 -15.97 1.81 3.11
N GLY A 528 -15.48 0.67 3.60
CA GLY A 528 -15.23 0.49 5.04
C GLY A 528 -13.77 0.22 5.38
N GLY A 529 -13.09 -0.62 4.61
CA GLY A 529 -11.70 -1.01 4.85
C GLY A 529 -10.70 0.08 4.47
N LEU A 530 -10.92 0.77 3.34
CA LEU A 530 -10.10 1.93 2.96
C LEU A 530 -10.73 3.26 3.43
N GLY A 531 -12.06 3.36 3.42
CA GLY A 531 -12.78 4.55 3.87
C GLY A 531 -12.64 5.72 2.90
N THR A 532 -12.92 5.48 1.61
CA THR A 532 -12.78 6.48 0.54
C THR A 532 -13.97 7.46 0.51
N MET A 533 -13.72 8.73 0.85
CA MET A 533 -14.68 9.81 0.60
C MET A 533 -14.90 10.01 -0.91
N GLY A 534 -16.15 10.25 -1.32
CA GLY A 534 -16.54 10.29 -2.73
C GLY A 534 -16.93 8.94 -3.35
N TYR A 535 -16.96 7.87 -2.54
CA TYR A 535 -17.41 6.54 -2.98
C TYR A 535 -18.92 6.48 -3.27
N GLY A 536 -19.73 7.20 -2.48
CA GLY A 536 -21.20 7.07 -2.42
C GLY A 536 -21.87 7.18 -3.78
N LEU A 537 -21.79 8.36 -4.40
CA LEU A 537 -22.43 8.65 -5.68
C LEU A 537 -22.06 7.67 -6.81
N PRO A 538 -20.77 7.45 -7.17
CA PRO A 538 -20.43 6.51 -8.22
C PRO A 538 -20.84 5.08 -7.87
N ALA A 539 -20.74 4.64 -6.61
CA ALA A 539 -21.21 3.32 -6.22
C ALA A 539 -22.72 3.15 -6.36
N ALA A 540 -23.53 4.17 -6.04
CA ALA A 540 -24.97 4.18 -6.31
C ALA A 540 -25.27 4.05 -7.81
N ILE A 541 -24.54 4.78 -8.67
CA ILE A 541 -24.71 4.70 -10.12
C ILE A 541 -24.46 3.26 -10.59
N GLY A 542 -23.34 2.66 -10.17
CA GLY A 542 -23.02 1.28 -10.47
C GLY A 542 -24.05 0.27 -9.97
N ALA A 543 -24.55 0.46 -8.75
CA ALA A 543 -25.58 -0.40 -8.15
C ALA A 543 -26.92 -0.29 -8.90
N LYS A 544 -27.31 0.92 -9.33
CA LYS A 544 -28.52 1.15 -10.14
C LYS A 544 -28.40 0.55 -11.53
N VAL A 545 -27.20 0.56 -12.14
CA VAL A 545 -26.93 -0.19 -13.38
C VAL A 545 -27.07 -1.70 -13.18
N ALA A 546 -26.59 -2.24 -12.05
CA ALA A 546 -26.78 -3.66 -11.72
C ALA A 546 -28.24 -4.03 -11.43
N LYS A 547 -29.03 -3.09 -10.91
CA LYS A 547 -30.40 -3.27 -10.41
C LYS A 547 -31.29 -2.11 -10.88
N PRO A 548 -31.63 -2.05 -12.19
CA PRO A 548 -32.32 -0.89 -12.78
C PRO A 548 -33.69 -0.64 -12.17
N ASP A 549 -34.42 -1.70 -11.78
CA ASP A 549 -35.77 -1.57 -11.19
C ASP A 549 -35.76 -1.29 -9.68
N ALA A 550 -34.60 -1.35 -9.03
CA ALA A 550 -34.49 -1.19 -7.58
C ALA A 550 -34.41 0.29 -7.17
N LEU A 551 -34.86 0.61 -5.96
CA LEU A 551 -34.63 1.91 -5.35
C LEU A 551 -33.17 1.96 -4.87
N VAL A 552 -32.35 2.81 -5.49
CA VAL A 552 -30.94 2.97 -5.11
C VAL A 552 -30.73 4.38 -4.58
N ILE A 553 -30.35 4.46 -3.30
CA ILE A 553 -30.20 5.72 -2.57
C ILE A 553 -28.74 5.88 -2.15
N ASP A 554 -28.12 6.96 -2.58
CA ASP A 554 -26.86 7.42 -2.03
C ASP A 554 -27.15 8.34 -0.84
N ILE A 555 -26.69 7.97 0.34
CA ILE A 555 -26.74 8.82 1.51
C ILE A 555 -25.32 9.30 1.77
N ASP A 556 -25.05 10.55 1.41
CA ASP A 556 -23.72 11.12 1.44
C ASP A 556 -23.62 12.32 2.40
N GLY A 557 -22.41 12.60 2.83
CA GLY A 557 -22.06 13.80 3.59
C GLY A 557 -21.55 14.86 2.60
N ASP A 558 -21.83 16.12 2.87
CA ASP A 558 -21.39 17.27 2.07
C ASP A 558 -19.90 17.22 1.64
N ALA A 559 -18.99 16.91 2.55
CA ALA A 559 -17.56 16.82 2.26
C ALA A 559 -17.20 15.59 1.40
N SER A 560 -17.90 14.47 1.59
CA SER A 560 -17.71 13.26 0.78
C SER A 560 -18.25 13.46 -0.64
N PHE A 561 -19.47 13.99 -0.74
CA PHE A 561 -20.13 14.27 -2.01
C PHE A 561 -19.30 15.22 -2.89
N SER A 562 -18.68 16.23 -2.26
CA SER A 562 -17.83 17.20 -2.94
C SER A 562 -16.60 16.61 -3.64
N MET A 563 -16.20 15.38 -3.32
CA MET A 563 -15.06 14.70 -3.96
C MET A 563 -15.37 14.22 -5.38
N THR A 564 -16.62 13.81 -5.66
CA THR A 564 -17.01 13.11 -6.90
C THR A 564 -18.35 13.56 -7.47
N LEU A 565 -18.87 14.71 -7.04
CA LEU A 565 -20.14 15.31 -7.48
C LEU A 565 -20.28 15.47 -9.01
N ASN A 566 -19.18 15.43 -9.76
CA ASN A 566 -19.17 15.52 -11.22
C ASN A 566 -19.87 14.31 -11.87
N GLU A 567 -19.94 13.17 -11.18
CA GLU A 567 -20.62 11.96 -11.70
C GLU A 567 -22.16 12.09 -11.70
N LEU A 568 -22.75 13.14 -11.12
CA LEU A 568 -24.16 13.46 -11.33
C LEU A 568 -24.46 13.62 -12.84
N SER A 569 -23.54 14.23 -13.58
CA SER A 569 -23.68 14.39 -15.02
C SER A 569 -23.60 13.05 -15.78
N THR A 570 -22.93 12.03 -15.23
CA THR A 570 -22.98 10.66 -15.76
C THR A 570 -24.32 10.01 -15.47
N ALA A 571 -24.87 10.16 -14.25
CA ALA A 571 -26.21 9.68 -13.95
C ALA A 571 -27.26 10.30 -14.90
N SER A 572 -27.19 11.61 -15.13
CA SER A 572 -28.04 12.34 -16.07
C SER A 572 -27.87 11.89 -17.53
N GLN A 573 -26.62 11.75 -18.00
CA GLN A 573 -26.31 11.34 -19.38
C GLN A 573 -26.94 9.98 -19.75
N PHE A 574 -27.00 9.05 -18.80
CA PHE A 574 -27.49 7.69 -19.02
C PHE A 574 -28.88 7.44 -18.41
N ASP A 575 -29.55 8.48 -17.91
CA ASP A 575 -30.84 8.40 -17.19
C ASP A 575 -30.84 7.33 -16.08
N ILE A 576 -29.73 7.25 -15.34
CA ILE A 576 -29.56 6.31 -14.25
C ILE A 576 -30.22 6.91 -13.01
N GLY A 577 -31.45 6.48 -12.70
CA GLY A 577 -32.30 7.05 -11.65
C GLY A 577 -31.85 6.81 -10.20
N VAL A 578 -30.64 7.22 -9.84
CA VAL A 578 -30.13 7.24 -8.45
C VAL A 578 -30.77 8.36 -7.63
N LYS A 579 -30.98 8.10 -6.34
CA LYS A 579 -31.52 9.08 -5.38
C LYS A 579 -30.43 9.53 -4.43
N VAL A 580 -30.01 10.78 -4.51
CA VAL A 580 -28.92 11.30 -3.67
C VAL A 580 -29.51 12.08 -2.50
N ILE A 581 -29.07 11.78 -1.29
CA ILE A 581 -29.36 12.53 -0.07
C ILE A 581 -28.02 13.08 0.44
N VAL A 582 -27.86 14.40 0.43
CA VAL A 582 -26.68 15.05 1.01
C VAL A 582 -27.03 15.55 2.40
N LEU A 583 -26.43 14.97 3.44
CA LEU A 583 -26.51 15.48 4.80
C LEU A 583 -25.52 16.65 4.94
N ASN A 584 -26.05 17.86 4.81
CA ASN A 584 -25.27 19.09 4.86
C ASN A 584 -25.24 19.63 6.30
N ASN A 585 -24.17 19.31 7.02
CA ASN A 585 -23.80 19.93 8.30
C ASN A 585 -22.68 20.98 8.14
N GLU A 586 -22.27 21.27 6.91
CA GLU A 586 -21.18 22.21 6.55
C GLU A 586 -19.84 21.88 7.24
N GLU A 587 -19.55 20.60 7.48
CA GLU A 587 -18.35 20.17 8.17
C GLU A 587 -17.91 18.75 7.81
N GLN A 588 -16.62 18.48 7.98
CA GLN A 588 -16.11 17.11 8.05
C GLN A 588 -16.45 16.52 9.42
N GLY A 589 -17.73 16.21 9.65
CA GLY A 589 -18.30 15.90 10.96
C GLY A 589 -17.58 14.80 11.75
N MET A 590 -17.06 13.79 11.05
CA MET A 590 -16.28 12.73 11.72
C MET A 590 -14.97 13.31 12.27
N ILE A 591 -14.27 14.14 11.51
CA ILE A 591 -13.03 14.79 11.95
C ILE A 591 -13.32 15.79 13.08
N THR A 592 -14.39 16.57 12.99
CA THR A 592 -14.75 17.53 14.05
C THR A 592 -15.13 16.82 15.35
N GLN A 593 -15.81 15.67 15.29
CA GLN A 593 -16.07 14.83 16.47
C GLN A 593 -14.78 14.40 17.17
N TRP A 594 -13.77 13.95 16.42
CA TRP A 594 -12.47 13.56 17.00
C TRP A 594 -11.70 14.77 17.54
N GLN A 595 -11.76 15.92 16.87
CA GLN A 595 -11.15 17.16 17.35
C GLN A 595 -11.80 17.70 18.62
N ASN A 596 -13.13 17.59 18.74
CA ASN A 596 -13.87 17.92 19.96
C ASN A 596 -13.46 16.99 21.12
N LEU A 597 -13.39 15.68 20.87
CA LEU A 597 -13.07 14.67 21.89
C LEU A 597 -11.62 14.69 22.40
N PHE A 598 -10.65 14.90 21.50
CA PHE A 598 -9.24 14.61 21.79
C PHE A 598 -8.30 15.80 21.58
N TYR A 599 -8.79 16.90 21.01
CA TYR A 599 -7.96 18.05 20.62
C TYR A 599 -8.58 19.40 21.04
N GLU A 600 -9.36 19.41 22.11
CA GLU A 600 -9.84 20.63 22.78
C GLU A 600 -10.55 21.60 21.82
N ASP A 601 -11.43 21.08 20.95
CA ASP A 601 -12.21 21.88 20.00
C ASP A 601 -11.37 22.66 18.96
N ARG A 602 -10.13 22.23 18.71
CA ARG A 602 -9.26 22.85 17.71
C ARG A 602 -9.60 22.35 16.30
N TYR A 603 -10.58 22.99 15.68
CA TYR A 603 -11.06 22.68 14.34
C TYR A 603 -10.06 23.10 13.24
N ALA A 604 -9.12 22.22 12.92
CA ALA A 604 -8.09 22.46 11.92
C ALA A 604 -8.53 21.94 10.54
N HIS A 605 -8.82 22.85 9.61
CA HIS A 605 -9.09 22.57 8.18
C HIS A 605 -10.17 21.51 7.90
N CYS A 606 -11.18 21.43 8.77
CA CYS A 606 -12.28 20.46 8.71
C CYS A 606 -13.63 21.10 8.35
N HIS A 607 -13.60 22.33 7.84
CA HIS A 607 -14.74 23.08 7.32
C HIS A 607 -14.41 23.53 5.90
N GLN A 608 -14.87 22.78 4.91
CA GLN A 608 -14.82 23.20 3.51
C GLN A 608 -15.98 24.15 3.19
N MET A 609 -15.80 24.98 2.17
CA MET A 609 -16.90 25.77 1.62
C MET A 609 -17.71 24.90 0.65
N ASN A 610 -18.99 24.69 0.96
CA ASN A 610 -19.89 23.94 0.10
C ASN A 610 -20.45 24.82 -1.04
N PRO A 611 -20.63 24.28 -2.25
CA PRO A 611 -21.42 24.94 -3.28
C PRO A 611 -22.92 24.89 -2.91
N ASP A 612 -23.75 25.65 -3.63
CA ASP A 612 -25.19 25.40 -3.60
C ASP A 612 -25.48 24.08 -4.32
N PHE A 613 -25.77 23.01 -3.56
CA PHE A 613 -25.98 21.68 -4.12
C PHE A 613 -27.23 21.57 -4.99
N VAL A 614 -28.25 22.41 -4.77
CA VAL A 614 -29.45 22.44 -5.59
C VAL A 614 -29.14 23.04 -6.96
N GLU A 615 -28.49 24.21 -7.00
CA GLU A 615 -28.08 24.84 -8.26
C GLU A 615 -27.09 23.96 -9.03
N LEU A 616 -26.14 23.33 -8.32
CA LEU A 616 -25.22 22.36 -8.90
C LEU A 616 -25.96 21.19 -9.56
N ALA A 617 -26.90 20.56 -8.86
CA ALA A 617 -27.64 19.42 -9.39
C ALA A 617 -28.48 19.80 -10.62
N VAL A 618 -29.15 20.96 -10.58
CA VAL A 618 -29.88 21.50 -11.74
C VAL A 618 -28.95 21.75 -12.91
N SER A 619 -27.75 22.31 -12.69
CA SER A 619 -26.75 22.52 -13.75
C SER A 619 -26.26 21.24 -14.41
N MET A 620 -26.33 20.10 -13.71
CA MET A 620 -25.98 18.77 -14.21
C MET A 620 -27.19 17.99 -14.75
N GLY A 621 -28.38 18.60 -14.79
CA GLY A 621 -29.60 18.05 -15.36
C GLY A 621 -30.43 17.17 -14.42
N LEU A 622 -30.26 17.30 -13.10
CA LEU A 622 -31.03 16.55 -12.11
C LEU A 622 -32.16 17.39 -11.53
N GLN A 623 -33.19 16.69 -11.05
CA GLN A 623 -34.19 17.29 -10.17
C GLN A 623 -33.60 17.45 -8.77
N ALA A 624 -33.81 18.60 -8.13
CA ALA A 624 -33.22 18.88 -6.83
C ALA A 624 -34.15 19.63 -5.89
N ARG A 625 -34.02 19.35 -4.58
CA ARG A 625 -34.75 20.03 -3.50
C ARG A 625 -33.83 20.19 -2.28
N ARG A 626 -34.02 21.28 -1.54
CA ARG A 626 -33.41 21.50 -0.21
C ARG A 626 -34.48 21.39 0.86
N VAL A 627 -34.17 20.72 1.97
CA VAL A 627 -35.02 20.64 3.17
C VAL A 627 -34.25 21.18 4.37
N VAL A 628 -34.91 22.07 5.12
CA VAL A 628 -34.31 22.78 6.27
C VAL A 628 -35.07 22.49 7.57
N LYS A 629 -36.40 22.35 7.49
CA LYS A 629 -37.26 22.16 8.67
C LYS A 629 -37.55 20.68 8.92
N PRO A 630 -37.59 20.24 10.20
CA PRO A 630 -37.98 18.87 10.55
C PRO A 630 -39.34 18.42 10.01
N ASP A 631 -40.34 19.32 9.98
CA ASP A 631 -41.70 19.00 9.53
C ASP A 631 -41.76 18.62 8.04
N ASP A 632 -40.85 19.15 7.22
CA ASP A 632 -40.82 18.95 5.78
C ASP A 632 -40.07 17.66 5.36
N VAL A 633 -39.48 16.94 6.32
CA VAL A 633 -38.62 15.76 6.06
C VAL A 633 -39.38 14.64 5.37
N VAL A 634 -40.54 14.25 5.89
CA VAL A 634 -41.29 13.09 5.37
C VAL A 634 -41.75 13.35 3.94
N ASP A 635 -42.26 14.55 3.66
CA ASP A 635 -42.73 14.92 2.32
C ASP A 635 -41.57 15.05 1.33
N SER A 636 -40.41 15.53 1.78
CA SER A 636 -39.20 15.59 0.95
C SER A 636 -38.62 14.20 0.63
N LEU A 637 -38.65 13.27 1.59
CA LEU A 637 -38.24 11.89 1.35
C LEU A 637 -39.17 11.17 0.38
N LYS A 638 -40.50 11.35 0.52
CA LYS A 638 -41.48 10.80 -0.45
C LYS A 638 -41.24 11.37 -1.84
N TRP A 639 -41.09 12.70 -1.95
CA TRP A 639 -40.75 13.33 -3.22
C TRP A 639 -39.51 12.69 -3.85
N LEU A 640 -38.42 12.51 -3.10
CA LEU A 640 -37.20 11.92 -3.64
C LEU A 640 -37.41 10.48 -4.13
N ILE A 641 -38.10 9.65 -3.33
CA ILE A 641 -38.37 8.24 -3.64
C ILE A 641 -39.24 8.10 -4.89
N ASP A 642 -40.28 8.93 -5.01
CA ASP A 642 -41.30 8.85 -6.05
C ASP A 642 -40.95 9.64 -7.32
N THR A 643 -39.87 10.43 -7.31
CA THR A 643 -39.41 11.18 -8.48
C THR A 643 -38.87 10.21 -9.55
N ASP A 644 -39.19 10.43 -10.81
CA ASP A 644 -38.59 9.68 -11.93
C ASP A 644 -37.18 10.21 -12.28
N GLY A 645 -36.30 9.33 -12.76
CA GLY A 645 -34.92 9.70 -13.14
C GLY A 645 -34.02 10.04 -11.93
N PRO A 646 -32.83 10.61 -12.15
CA PRO A 646 -31.90 10.97 -11.08
C PRO A 646 -32.35 12.23 -10.31
N ALA A 647 -32.24 12.20 -8.99
CA ALA A 647 -32.67 13.30 -8.13
C ALA A 647 -31.77 13.50 -6.90
N LEU A 648 -31.65 14.75 -6.45
CA LEU A 648 -30.84 15.14 -5.28
C LEU A 648 -31.70 15.85 -4.22
N LEU A 649 -31.61 15.39 -2.98
CA LEU A 649 -32.18 16.03 -1.80
C LEU A 649 -31.05 16.50 -0.89
N GLU A 650 -30.90 17.82 -0.78
CA GLU A 650 -30.03 18.41 0.23
C GLU A 650 -30.79 18.54 1.55
N VAL A 651 -30.25 17.99 2.63
CA VAL A 651 -30.82 18.05 3.97
C VAL A 651 -29.91 18.88 4.85
N VAL A 652 -30.36 20.04 5.29
CA VAL A 652 -29.64 20.86 6.27
C VAL A 652 -29.81 20.22 7.65
N THR A 653 -28.73 19.65 8.17
CA THR A 653 -28.74 18.92 9.45
C THR A 653 -28.06 19.70 10.56
N ASP A 654 -28.36 19.32 11.80
CA ASP A 654 -27.69 19.86 12.98
C ASP A 654 -26.17 19.60 12.94
N LYS A 655 -25.40 20.55 13.47
CA LYS A 655 -23.92 20.52 13.46
C LYS A 655 -23.39 20.00 14.78
N LYS A 656 -22.16 19.48 14.78
CA LYS A 656 -21.44 19.03 15.98
C LYS A 656 -22.19 17.95 16.78
N VAL A 657 -22.98 17.12 16.09
CA VAL A 657 -23.65 15.97 16.70
C VAL A 657 -22.69 14.76 16.66
N PRO A 658 -22.29 14.17 17.79
CA PRO A 658 -21.41 13.01 17.80
C PRO A 658 -22.16 11.72 17.42
N VAL A 659 -21.48 10.81 16.74
CA VAL A 659 -21.94 9.43 16.53
C VAL A 659 -21.73 8.65 17.83
N LEU A 660 -22.81 8.18 18.43
CA LEU A 660 -22.83 7.34 19.63
C LEU A 660 -23.69 6.09 19.40
N PRO A 661 -23.37 4.93 19.99
CA PRO A 661 -22.23 4.67 20.87
C PRO A 661 -20.86 4.80 20.19
N MET A 662 -19.81 5.03 20.98
CA MET A 662 -18.43 5.11 20.51
C MET A 662 -17.48 4.39 21.45
N VAL A 663 -16.61 3.52 20.94
CA VAL A 663 -15.47 2.96 21.68
C VAL A 663 -14.23 3.82 21.42
N PRO A 664 -13.70 4.56 22.41
CA PRO A 664 -12.51 5.40 22.23
C PRO A 664 -11.26 4.60 21.90
N GLY A 665 -10.26 5.28 21.33
CA GLY A 665 -8.96 4.66 21.05
C GLY A 665 -8.31 4.06 22.29
N GLY A 666 -7.87 2.80 22.21
CA GLY A 666 -7.26 2.07 23.33
C GLY A 666 -8.24 1.42 24.30
N SER A 667 -9.53 1.66 24.18
CA SER A 667 -10.57 1.03 24.99
C SER A 667 -10.99 -0.35 24.45
N GLY A 668 -11.37 -1.25 25.35
CA GLY A 668 -12.01 -2.52 25.01
C GLY A 668 -13.46 -2.30 24.59
N LEU A 669 -14.05 -3.27 23.90
CA LEU A 669 -15.41 -3.10 23.34
C LEU A 669 -16.50 -2.78 24.36
N HIS A 670 -16.34 -3.16 25.63
CA HIS A 670 -17.29 -2.90 26.71
C HIS A 670 -17.09 -1.52 27.38
N GLU A 671 -16.02 -0.81 27.05
CA GLU A 671 -15.64 0.51 27.57
C GLU A 671 -16.13 1.62 26.59
N PHE A 672 -17.38 1.52 26.14
CA PHE A 672 -17.99 2.47 25.20
C PHE A 672 -18.60 3.69 25.89
N ILE A 673 -18.70 4.78 25.14
CA ILE A 673 -19.46 5.98 25.47
C ILE A 673 -20.85 5.85 24.85
N THR A 674 -21.90 6.08 25.62
CA THR A 674 -23.29 6.17 25.14
C THR A 674 -23.84 7.57 25.31
N TRP A 675 -24.94 7.85 24.62
CA TRP A 675 -25.69 9.07 24.84
C TRP A 675 -26.27 9.11 26.27
N ASP A 676 -26.23 10.30 26.90
CA ASP A 676 -26.89 10.62 28.16
C ASP A 676 -27.74 11.89 27.96
N SER A 677 -28.94 11.89 28.54
CA SER A 677 -29.87 13.03 28.50
C SER A 677 -29.40 14.23 29.32
N ASP A 678 -28.49 14.02 30.27
CA ASP A 678 -27.85 15.08 31.05
C ASP A 678 -26.73 15.74 30.21
N PRO A 679 -26.90 17.00 29.74
CA PRO A 679 -25.94 17.66 28.87
C PRO A 679 -24.56 17.79 29.52
N TRP A 680 -24.50 17.96 30.85
CA TRP A 680 -23.25 18.12 31.59
C TRP A 680 -22.46 16.81 31.64
N LYS A 681 -23.12 15.66 31.76
CA LYS A 681 -22.45 14.35 31.75
C LYS A 681 -21.93 14.03 30.36
N THR A 682 -22.75 14.25 29.35
CA THR A 682 -22.38 14.11 27.94
C THR A 682 -21.17 15.01 27.63
N GLN A 683 -21.24 16.31 27.91
CA GLN A 683 -20.15 17.27 27.66
C GLN A 683 -18.89 17.03 28.52
N SER A 684 -19.03 16.59 29.78
CA SER A 684 -17.88 16.24 30.64
C SER A 684 -17.13 14.99 30.17
N LEU A 685 -17.83 14.00 29.61
CA LEU A 685 -17.22 12.82 28.98
C LEU A 685 -16.40 13.22 27.73
N PHE A 686 -16.88 14.24 27.00
CA PHE A 686 -16.18 14.84 25.86
C PHE A 686 -14.91 15.60 26.30
N GLN A 687 -14.97 16.38 27.37
CA GLN A 687 -13.83 17.15 27.89
C GLN A 687 -12.73 16.30 28.55
N THR A 688 -13.06 15.12 29.10
CA THR A 688 -12.08 14.25 29.77
C THR A 688 -11.50 13.16 28.85
N GLY A 689 -11.82 13.17 27.56
CA GLY A 689 -11.40 12.14 26.61
C GLY A 689 -11.87 10.73 27.01
N GLY A 690 -13.04 10.61 27.65
CA GLY A 690 -13.58 9.34 28.14
C GLY A 690 -13.09 8.87 29.52
N LYS A 691 -12.34 9.69 30.28
CA LYS A 691 -12.02 9.36 31.69
C LYS A 691 -13.17 9.77 32.62
N LEU A 692 -13.90 8.79 33.15
CA LEU A 692 -14.83 8.97 34.26
C LEU A 692 -14.04 9.28 35.55
N TYR A 693 -13.97 10.55 35.95
CA TYR A 693 -13.62 10.89 37.33
C TYR A 693 -14.85 10.70 38.22
N THR A 694 -14.82 9.71 39.11
CA THR A 694 -15.70 9.68 40.28
C THR A 694 -15.32 10.87 41.18
N LYS A 695 -16.06 11.98 41.09
CA LYS A 695 -15.90 13.11 42.01
C LYS A 695 -16.43 12.72 43.39
N SER A 696 -15.54 12.25 44.25
CA SER A 696 -15.59 12.59 45.67
C SER A 696 -14.48 13.62 45.90
N HIS A 697 -14.83 14.90 45.84
CA HIS A 697 -14.24 15.98 46.65
C HIS A 697 -14.89 17.29 46.23
N GLU A 698 -15.67 17.83 47.14
CA GLU A 698 -16.10 19.22 47.17
C GLU A 698 -14.91 20.13 46.97
N ARG A 699 -15.05 21.12 46.09
CA ARG A 699 -14.26 22.34 46.19
C ARG A 699 -15.12 23.53 45.78
N GLN A 700 -15.05 24.52 46.65
CA GLN A 700 -15.90 25.69 46.79
C GLN A 700 -16.05 26.49 45.50
N PHE A 701 -17.28 26.96 45.28
CA PHE A 701 -17.61 28.07 44.41
C PHE A 701 -16.98 29.35 44.97
N ASP A 702 -16.19 30.04 44.16
CA ASP A 702 -16.08 31.50 44.21
C ASP A 702 -16.53 32.05 42.85
N GLY A 703 -17.52 32.92 42.90
CA GLY A 703 -18.16 33.50 41.73
C GLY A 703 -17.32 34.60 41.09
N ASN A 704 -17.32 34.62 39.76
CA ASN A 704 -17.46 35.86 39.02
C ASN A 704 -17.86 35.58 37.56
N SER A 705 -19.12 35.88 37.29
CA SER A 705 -19.69 36.03 35.96
C SER A 705 -19.13 37.28 35.27
N GLY A 706 -18.64 37.13 34.04
CA GLY A 706 -18.22 38.24 33.20
C GLY A 706 -18.24 37.86 31.72
N CYS A 707 -19.37 38.10 31.06
CA CYS A 707 -19.46 38.20 29.60
C CYS A 707 -18.47 39.25 29.09
N LEU A 708 -17.67 38.95 28.07
CA LEU A 708 -17.03 40.00 27.26
C LEU A 708 -16.92 39.59 25.79
N ASN A 709 -17.60 40.39 24.98
CA ASN A 709 -17.68 40.38 23.53
C ASN A 709 -16.32 40.64 22.88
N PHE A 710 -16.07 39.96 21.75
CA PHE A 710 -15.01 40.28 20.81
C PHE A 710 -15.35 41.57 20.05
N ASN A 711 -14.40 42.50 19.99
CA ASN A 711 -14.42 43.60 19.03
C ASN A 711 -13.03 43.77 18.40
N ILE A 712 -12.99 43.65 17.08
CA ILE A 712 -11.81 43.77 16.21
C ILE A 712 -11.59 45.26 15.94
N HIS A 713 -10.38 45.78 16.13
CA HIS A 713 -9.95 47.04 15.52
C HIS A 713 -8.49 46.97 15.01
N ASN A 714 -8.36 47.23 13.70
CA ASN A 714 -7.14 47.58 13.00
C ASN A 714 -6.56 48.89 13.54
N ASN A 715 -5.23 49.03 13.51
CA ASN A 715 -4.64 50.29 13.08
C ASN A 715 -3.19 50.11 12.59
N SER A 716 -2.93 50.78 11.47
CA SER A 716 -1.67 50.91 10.77
C SER A 716 -0.86 52.14 11.22
N THR A 717 0.32 52.25 10.61
CA THR A 717 1.22 53.41 10.43
C THR A 717 2.20 53.76 11.55
N ASP A 718 3.50 53.60 11.23
CA ASP A 718 4.45 54.70 11.34
C ASP A 718 5.61 54.57 10.33
N GLN A 719 5.97 55.70 9.69
CA GLN A 719 7.09 55.90 8.76
C GLN A 719 7.97 57.07 9.26
N ASN A 720 9.31 56.92 9.17
CA ASN A 720 10.29 57.91 8.66
C ASN A 720 11.74 57.42 8.96
N ARG A 721 12.59 57.10 7.96
CA ARG A 721 13.50 57.93 7.10
C ARG A 721 14.80 58.42 7.78
N ILE A 722 15.97 57.90 7.33
CA ILE A 722 17.28 58.62 7.16
C ILE A 722 18.04 58.03 5.94
N VAL A 723 18.87 58.86 5.32
CA VAL A 723 19.36 58.92 3.92
C VAL A 723 20.81 58.42 3.71
N GLN A 724 21.02 57.78 2.54
CA GLN A 724 22.19 57.58 1.64
C GLN A 724 23.67 57.56 2.12
N GLY A 725 24.37 56.53 1.62
CA GLY A 725 25.80 56.56 1.28
C GLY A 725 26.16 55.43 0.29
N LYS A 726 26.50 55.77 -0.96
CA LYS A 726 26.96 54.84 -2.02
C LYS A 726 28.43 54.46 -1.80
N LEU A 727 28.74 53.16 -1.82
CA LEU A 727 29.98 52.58 -2.34
C LEU A 727 29.75 51.08 -2.55
N THR A 728 29.59 50.67 -3.82
CA THR A 728 29.41 49.28 -4.23
C THR A 728 30.77 48.59 -4.40
N PRO A 729 31.01 47.43 -3.75
CA PRO A 729 31.75 46.35 -4.36
C PRO A 729 30.76 45.30 -4.90
N LYS A 730 31.04 44.78 -6.09
CA LYS A 730 30.25 43.70 -6.72
C LYS A 730 30.11 42.51 -5.75
N VAL A 731 28.87 42.18 -5.38
CA VAL A 731 28.54 41.02 -4.55
C VAL A 731 28.31 39.81 -5.45
N SER A 732 29.12 38.77 -5.27
CA SER A 732 28.88 37.45 -5.86
C SER A 732 27.83 36.71 -5.02
N TYR A 733 26.81 36.16 -5.66
CA TYR A 733 25.74 35.40 -4.99
C TYR A 733 25.99 33.90 -5.17
N LEU A 734 25.96 33.15 -4.06
CA LEU A 734 25.68 31.72 -4.07
C LEU A 734 24.32 31.53 -3.38
N TRP A 735 23.33 30.98 -4.08
CA TRP A 735 22.01 30.64 -3.52
C TRP A 735 21.27 31.81 -2.82
N GLY A 736 21.33 33.02 -3.38
CA GLY A 736 20.46 34.13 -2.98
C GLY A 736 20.75 34.80 -1.63
N CYS A 737 21.83 34.44 -0.92
CA CYS A 737 22.20 35.04 0.36
C CYS A 737 23.48 35.90 0.24
N PRO A 738 23.56 37.10 0.86
CA PRO A 738 24.79 37.90 0.83
C PRO A 738 25.93 37.19 1.59
N ILE A 739 27.05 36.91 0.91
CA ILE A 739 28.25 36.27 1.49
C ILE A 739 28.80 37.06 2.70
N MET A 740 28.54 38.36 2.78
CA MET A 740 29.09 39.25 3.82
C MET A 740 28.51 39.08 5.23
N ALA A 741 27.45 38.26 5.43
CA ALA A 741 26.83 38.05 6.75
C ALA A 741 27.27 36.74 7.46
N ILE A 742 28.17 35.95 6.86
CA ILE A 742 28.63 34.65 7.40
C ILE A 742 30.11 34.73 7.84
N THR A 743 30.55 35.87 8.38
CA THR A 743 31.90 35.98 8.96
C THR A 743 31.82 35.83 10.47
N SER A 744 31.75 34.59 10.97
CA SER A 744 32.16 34.29 12.34
C SER A 744 33.67 34.10 12.35
N SER A 745 34.39 34.83 13.19
CA SER A 745 35.82 34.64 13.38
C SER A 745 36.12 33.16 13.70
N PRO A 746 37.24 32.56 13.24
CA PRO A 746 37.66 31.22 13.68
C PRO A 746 37.61 31.08 15.20
N VAL A 747 37.95 32.16 15.93
CA VAL A 747 37.91 32.21 17.39
C VAL A 747 36.48 31.97 17.93
N GLU A 748 35.45 32.54 17.30
CA GLU A 748 34.06 32.42 17.74
C GLU A 748 33.47 31.04 17.42
N GLY A 749 33.83 30.45 16.27
CA GLY A 749 33.38 29.10 15.91
C GLY A 749 34.07 27.98 16.70
N ILE A 750 35.33 28.20 17.13
CA ILE A 750 36.13 27.22 17.86
C ILE A 750 35.80 27.27 19.36
N VAL A 751 35.81 28.45 19.96
CA VAL A 751 35.76 28.66 21.43
C VAL A 751 34.36 29.05 21.93
N GLY A 752 33.40 29.35 21.04
CA GLY A 752 32.04 29.77 21.40
C GLY A 752 30.93 29.15 20.54
N GLY A 753 29.68 29.52 20.86
CA GLY A 753 28.49 29.21 20.07
C GLY A 753 28.26 30.21 18.93
N TYR A 754 27.17 30.01 18.17
CA TYR A 754 26.79 30.96 17.12
C TYR A 754 26.13 32.20 17.74
N LYS A 755 26.84 33.34 17.74
CA LYS A 755 26.36 34.61 18.32
C LYS A 755 25.65 35.55 17.33
N GLY A 756 25.40 35.08 16.10
CA GLY A 756 24.69 35.88 15.10
C GLY A 756 23.16 35.82 15.26
N ASN A 757 22.47 36.87 14.83
CA ASN A 757 21.00 36.94 14.85
C ASN A 757 20.35 36.54 13.50
N SER A 758 21.09 35.89 12.60
CA SER A 758 20.55 35.49 11.30
C SER A 758 19.72 34.22 11.43
N PHE A 759 18.40 34.37 11.37
CA PHE A 759 17.44 33.27 11.34
C PHE A 759 17.73 32.28 10.19
N ALA A 760 18.23 32.78 9.06
CA ALA A 760 18.61 31.94 7.93
C ALA A 760 19.79 31.01 8.25
N ILE A 761 20.80 31.49 8.98
CA ILE A 761 21.96 30.68 9.35
C ILE A 761 21.56 29.66 10.42
N GLN A 762 20.80 30.07 11.43
CA GLN A 762 20.29 29.16 12.46
C GLN A 762 19.38 28.07 11.86
N GLY A 763 18.47 28.44 10.96
CA GLY A 763 17.62 27.50 10.24
C GLY A 763 18.42 26.54 9.37
N THR A 764 19.47 27.01 8.70
CA THR A 764 20.37 26.17 7.90
C THR A 764 21.14 25.16 8.75
N LEU A 765 21.66 25.60 9.90
CA LEU A 765 22.36 24.72 10.85
C LEU A 765 21.44 23.62 11.39
N ILE A 766 20.24 23.99 11.84
CA ILE A 766 19.25 23.03 12.33
C ILE A 766 18.87 22.05 11.22
N ALA A 767 18.62 22.54 10.00
CA ALA A 767 18.23 21.71 8.87
C ALA A 767 19.32 20.67 8.52
N PHE A 768 20.58 21.09 8.37
CA PHE A 768 21.66 20.17 8.02
C PHE A 768 21.94 19.15 9.11
N LEU A 769 22.01 19.57 10.38
CA LEU A 769 22.28 18.65 11.49
C LEU A 769 21.10 17.68 11.73
N SER A 770 19.86 18.14 11.58
CA SER A 770 18.68 17.27 11.67
C SER A 770 18.62 16.26 10.52
N CYS A 771 18.93 16.70 9.29
CA CYS A 771 19.02 15.79 8.14
C CYS A 771 20.14 14.77 8.31
N ALA A 772 21.27 15.17 8.91
CA ALA A 772 22.38 14.25 9.20
C ALA A 772 21.97 13.17 10.21
N MET A 773 21.31 13.57 11.30
CA MET A 773 20.79 12.63 12.31
C MET A 773 19.74 11.68 11.73
N PHE A 774 18.80 12.20 10.94
CA PHE A 774 17.78 11.38 10.28
C PHE A 774 18.43 10.36 9.33
N SER A 775 19.37 10.81 8.49
CA SER A 775 20.07 9.94 7.54
C SER A 775 20.89 8.86 8.26
N ALA A 776 21.53 9.19 9.38
CA ALA A 776 22.25 8.22 10.20
C ALA A 776 21.32 7.16 10.80
N LEU A 777 20.20 7.57 11.39
CA LEU A 777 19.19 6.66 11.96
C LEU A 777 18.59 5.74 10.88
N GLU A 778 18.28 6.29 9.71
CA GLU A 778 17.78 5.52 8.58
C GLU A 778 18.81 4.48 8.12
N VAL A 779 20.08 4.87 7.98
CA VAL A 779 21.18 3.94 7.65
C VAL A 779 21.33 2.85 8.72
N LEU A 780 21.18 3.19 10.00
CA LEU A 780 21.26 2.23 11.10
C LEU A 780 20.15 1.18 10.98
N VAL A 781 18.91 1.62 10.74
CA VAL A 781 17.78 0.72 10.50
C VAL A 781 18.02 -0.16 9.29
N ILE A 782 18.41 0.44 8.15
CA ILE A 782 18.71 -0.31 6.90
C ILE A 782 19.80 -1.34 7.13
N ALA A 783 20.89 -0.99 7.82
CA ALA A 783 21.99 -1.91 8.10
C ALA A 783 21.54 -3.09 8.97
N LEU A 784 20.74 -2.83 10.01
CA LEU A 784 20.23 -3.86 10.91
C LEU A 784 19.19 -4.78 10.24
N THR A 785 18.36 -4.25 9.34
CA THR A 785 17.33 -5.05 8.65
C THR A 785 17.87 -5.79 7.42
N THR A 786 18.90 -5.25 6.75
CA THR A 786 19.40 -5.80 5.48
C THR A 786 20.46 -6.89 5.69
N PHE A 787 21.34 -6.74 6.69
CA PHE A 787 22.43 -7.71 6.90
C PHE A 787 21.95 -8.92 7.70
N LYS A 788 21.98 -10.11 7.08
CA LYS A 788 21.64 -11.39 7.76
C LYS A 788 22.74 -11.93 8.68
N VAL A 789 23.96 -11.37 8.63
CA VAL A 789 25.12 -11.81 9.42
C VAL A 789 25.92 -10.60 9.89
N TYR A 790 26.02 -10.42 11.20
CA TYR A 790 26.60 -9.24 11.85
C TYR A 790 28.12 -9.33 12.12
N GLY A 791 28.84 -10.27 11.50
CA GLY A 791 30.26 -10.53 11.80
C GLY A 791 31.28 -9.84 10.88
N GLY A 792 30.84 -9.01 9.93
CA GLY A 792 31.73 -8.42 8.92
C GLY A 792 32.30 -7.06 9.32
N LEU A 793 33.56 -6.78 8.94
CA LEU A 793 34.18 -5.46 9.14
C LEU A 793 33.34 -4.33 8.54
N TYR A 794 32.79 -4.54 7.33
CA TYR A 794 31.90 -3.60 6.66
C TYR A 794 30.65 -3.24 7.48
N PHE A 795 30.01 -4.26 8.08
CA PHE A 795 28.82 -4.07 8.89
C PHE A 795 29.14 -3.22 10.13
N TRP A 796 30.18 -3.60 10.88
CA TRP A 796 30.57 -2.86 12.08
C TRP A 796 31.07 -1.45 11.78
N SER A 797 31.75 -1.23 10.65
CA SER A 797 32.17 0.13 10.26
C SER A 797 30.96 1.01 9.95
N ILE A 798 29.90 0.52 9.28
CA ILE A 798 28.66 1.29 9.09
C ILE A 798 27.97 1.61 10.42
N ILE A 799 27.81 0.61 11.29
CA ILE A 799 27.13 0.80 12.58
C ILE A 799 27.88 1.84 13.41
N VAL A 800 29.20 1.68 13.56
CA VAL A 800 30.05 2.59 14.34
C VAL A 800 30.04 4.00 13.76
N THR A 801 30.19 4.16 12.44
CA THR A 801 30.13 5.49 11.79
C THR A 801 28.79 6.18 12.01
N SER A 802 27.67 5.44 11.88
CA SER A 802 26.34 6.01 12.05
C SER A 802 26.03 6.35 13.52
N SER A 803 26.17 5.38 14.43
CA SER A 803 25.70 5.51 15.82
C SER A 803 26.68 6.22 16.74
N LEU A 804 27.99 6.03 16.53
CA LEU A 804 29.04 6.61 17.39
C LEU A 804 29.80 7.76 16.72
N GLY A 805 29.61 7.96 15.41
CA GLY A 805 30.20 9.06 14.66
C GLY A 805 29.22 10.21 14.43
N ILE A 806 28.34 10.05 13.43
CA ILE A 806 27.45 11.12 12.93
C ILE A 806 26.48 11.60 14.01
N VAL A 807 25.85 10.70 14.76
CA VAL A 807 24.85 11.08 15.77
C VAL A 807 25.46 11.89 16.93
N PRO A 808 26.55 11.45 17.59
CA PRO A 808 27.21 12.25 18.62
C PRO A 808 27.78 13.57 18.11
N ASP A 809 28.29 13.60 16.87
CA ASP A 809 28.81 14.82 16.25
C ASP A 809 27.71 15.87 16.05
N ALA A 810 26.58 15.45 15.45
CA ALA A 810 25.44 16.34 15.23
C ALA A 810 24.86 16.88 16.54
N ILE A 811 24.73 16.03 17.57
CA ILE A 811 24.26 16.44 18.90
C ILE A 811 25.27 17.41 19.53
N GLY A 812 26.57 17.08 19.49
CA GLY A 812 27.63 17.95 20.03
C GLY A 812 27.63 19.33 19.39
N LEU A 813 27.48 19.41 18.06
CA LEU A 813 27.39 20.68 17.32
C LEU A 813 26.11 21.46 17.63
N LEU A 814 24.95 20.80 17.76
CA LEU A 814 23.71 21.46 18.19
C LEU A 814 23.86 22.06 19.59
N LEU A 815 24.39 21.29 20.53
CA LEU A 815 24.64 21.77 21.89
C LEU A 815 25.64 22.92 21.92
N LYS A 816 26.67 22.87 21.06
CA LYS A 816 27.70 23.90 20.94
C LYS A 816 27.14 25.20 20.34
N TYR A 817 26.46 25.14 19.19
CA TYR A 817 26.02 26.35 18.48
C TYR A 817 24.88 27.08 19.16
N PHE A 818 24.01 26.36 19.87
CA PHE A 818 22.88 26.93 20.59
C PHE A 818 23.14 27.11 22.09
N GLU A 819 24.39 26.91 22.54
CA GLU A 819 24.82 27.08 23.94
C GLU A 819 23.93 26.32 24.96
N LEU A 820 23.44 25.13 24.58
CA LEU A 820 22.49 24.33 25.37
C LEU A 820 23.17 23.47 26.45
N ALA A 821 24.50 23.35 26.41
CA ALA A 821 25.31 22.59 27.37
C ALA A 821 26.68 23.24 27.57
N PRO A 822 27.39 22.93 28.68
CA PRO A 822 28.75 23.42 28.89
C PRO A 822 29.65 23.14 27.67
N ILE A 823 30.48 24.12 27.31
CA ILE A 823 31.36 24.05 26.12
C ILE A 823 32.25 22.80 26.12
N GLY A 824 32.67 22.35 27.31
CA GLY A 824 33.42 21.12 27.47
C GLY A 824 32.67 19.87 27.02
N VAL A 825 31.41 19.73 27.43
CA VAL A 825 30.58 18.55 27.11
C VAL A 825 30.23 18.52 25.63
N SER A 826 29.82 19.67 25.08
CA SER A 826 29.46 19.78 23.66
C SER A 826 30.68 19.55 22.75
N ALA A 827 31.84 20.12 23.09
CA ALA A 827 33.07 19.91 22.34
C ALA A 827 33.60 18.47 22.45
N THR A 828 33.44 17.79 23.60
CA THR A 828 33.82 16.38 23.73
C THR A 828 32.95 15.49 22.84
N LEU A 829 31.63 15.71 22.82
CA LEU A 829 30.71 14.96 21.96
C LEU A 829 31.00 15.18 20.47
N SER A 830 31.23 16.43 20.05
CA SER A 830 31.56 16.73 18.65
C SER A 830 32.94 16.17 18.26
N THR A 831 33.95 16.31 19.11
CA THR A 831 35.30 15.82 18.81
C THR A 831 35.34 14.29 18.72
N PHE A 832 34.66 13.60 19.63
CA PHE A 832 34.54 12.14 19.59
C PHE A 832 33.76 11.68 18.35
N GLY A 833 32.58 12.28 18.11
CA GLY A 833 31.75 11.95 16.97
C GLY A 833 32.48 12.15 15.64
N TRP A 834 33.15 13.30 15.47
CA TRP A 834 33.94 13.58 14.28
C TRP A 834 35.06 12.56 14.04
N PHE A 835 35.83 12.21 15.07
CA PHE A 835 36.92 11.23 14.95
C PHE A 835 36.41 9.86 14.47
N VAL A 836 35.32 9.38 15.07
CA VAL A 836 34.69 8.10 14.74
C VAL A 836 34.03 8.15 13.36
N MET A 837 33.43 9.29 13.00
CA MET A 837 32.77 9.50 11.70
C MET A 837 33.76 9.39 10.54
N VAL A 838 34.86 10.17 10.58
CA VAL A 838 35.83 10.21 9.46
C VAL A 838 36.62 8.90 9.35
N THR A 839 37.11 8.38 10.48
CA THR A 839 37.85 7.12 10.49
C THR A 839 36.96 5.95 10.10
N GLY A 840 35.72 5.91 10.61
CA GLY A 840 34.76 4.88 10.28
C GLY A 840 34.37 4.89 8.80
N GLN A 841 34.14 6.07 8.21
CA GLN A 841 33.87 6.19 6.77
C GLN A 841 35.05 5.67 5.93
N SER A 842 36.28 5.97 6.34
CA SER A 842 37.49 5.44 5.70
C SER A 842 37.56 3.91 5.78
N LEU A 843 37.12 3.31 6.90
CA LEU A 843 37.02 1.85 7.06
C LEU A 843 35.91 1.22 6.20
N VAL A 844 34.78 1.90 6.00
CA VAL A 844 33.73 1.47 5.07
C VAL A 844 34.31 1.38 3.65
N LEU A 845 35.02 2.43 3.21
CA LEU A 845 35.66 2.47 1.90
C LEU A 845 36.76 1.40 1.77
N TYR A 846 37.58 1.20 2.79
CA TYR A 846 38.59 0.15 2.85
C TYR A 846 37.98 -1.26 2.71
N SER A 847 36.92 -1.53 3.49
CA SER A 847 36.26 -2.83 3.44
C SER A 847 35.60 -3.10 2.09
N ARG A 848 35.14 -2.05 1.39
CA ARG A 848 34.63 -2.13 0.01
C ARG A 848 35.76 -2.36 -0.99
N LEU A 849 36.88 -1.66 -0.86
CA LEU A 849 38.04 -1.80 -1.74
C LEU A 849 38.58 -3.24 -1.74
N ASN A 850 38.55 -3.90 -0.58
CA ASN A 850 38.94 -5.31 -0.42
C ASN A 850 38.05 -6.31 -1.18
N LEU A 851 36.88 -5.88 -1.70
CA LEU A 851 36.03 -6.70 -2.58
C LEU A 851 36.46 -6.64 -4.05
N VAL A 852 37.11 -5.55 -4.46
CA VAL A 852 37.40 -5.24 -5.87
C VAL A 852 38.89 -5.41 -6.18
N VAL A 853 39.77 -5.12 -5.22
CA VAL A 853 41.22 -5.15 -5.43
C VAL A 853 41.81 -6.49 -4.99
N GLY A 854 42.36 -7.25 -5.94
CA GLY A 854 43.03 -8.52 -5.65
C GLY A 854 44.46 -8.39 -5.10
N SER A 855 45.10 -7.22 -5.22
CA SER A 855 46.48 -6.98 -4.77
C SER A 855 46.55 -6.67 -3.28
N GLU A 856 47.05 -7.62 -2.48
CA GLU A 856 47.25 -7.41 -1.03
C GLU A 856 48.17 -6.22 -0.72
N ARG A 857 49.11 -5.88 -1.60
CA ARG A 857 50.02 -4.74 -1.40
C ARG A 857 49.26 -3.41 -1.41
N VAL A 858 48.32 -3.24 -2.34
CA VAL A 858 47.51 -2.02 -2.47
C VAL A 858 46.55 -1.90 -1.29
N VAL A 859 45.90 -3.00 -0.90
CA VAL A 859 44.99 -3.02 0.25
C VAL A 859 45.75 -2.70 1.55
N ARG A 860 46.94 -3.27 1.77
CA ARG A 860 47.76 -2.94 2.94
C ARG A 860 48.25 -1.49 2.94
N PHE A 861 48.64 -0.95 1.77
CA PHE A 861 49.01 0.46 1.64
C PHE A 861 47.87 1.39 2.07
N VAL A 862 46.65 1.15 1.58
CA VAL A 862 45.47 1.94 1.97
C VAL A 862 45.18 1.81 3.46
N LEU A 863 45.33 0.61 4.04
CA LEU A 863 45.17 0.43 5.48
C LEU A 863 46.19 1.24 6.29
N TYR A 864 47.46 1.22 5.89
CA TYR A 864 48.50 2.00 6.57
C TYR A 864 48.26 3.50 6.46
N MET A 865 47.78 3.98 5.31
CA MET A 865 47.37 5.38 5.12
C MET A 865 46.25 5.76 6.10
N ILE A 866 45.20 4.94 6.22
CA ILE A 866 44.09 5.19 7.17
C ILE A 866 44.58 5.18 8.61
N ILE A 867 45.46 4.26 8.99
CA ILE A 867 46.01 4.19 10.35
C ILE A 867 46.88 5.42 10.65
N ILE A 868 47.70 5.84 9.68
CA ILE A 868 48.54 7.04 9.81
C ILE A 868 47.66 8.27 10.00
N ASP A 869 46.63 8.46 9.19
CA ASP A 869 45.74 9.63 9.31
C ASP A 869 44.95 9.59 10.62
N ALA A 870 44.42 8.44 11.01
CA ALA A 870 43.66 8.28 12.25
C ALA A 870 44.51 8.50 13.51
N VAL A 871 45.79 8.12 13.51
CA VAL A 871 46.64 8.23 14.71
C VAL A 871 47.48 9.49 14.69
N ILE A 872 48.19 9.77 13.59
CA ILE A 872 49.18 10.85 13.50
C ILE A 872 48.51 12.20 13.27
N LEU A 873 47.43 12.27 12.49
CA LEU A 873 46.75 13.54 12.23
C LEU A 873 45.66 13.86 13.25
N ALA A 874 44.91 12.86 13.73
CA ALA A 874 43.82 13.12 14.67
C ALA A 874 44.29 13.41 16.10
N THR A 875 45.35 12.75 16.59
CA THR A 875 45.81 12.93 17.99
C THR A 875 46.24 14.37 18.28
N PRO A 876 47.09 15.02 17.45
CA PRO A 876 47.45 16.41 17.68
C PRO A 876 46.27 17.36 17.50
N GLN A 877 45.33 17.05 16.59
CA GLN A 877 44.11 17.86 16.44
C GLN A 877 43.29 17.84 17.74
N ILE A 878 43.11 16.68 18.37
CA ILE A 878 42.40 16.58 19.66
C ILE A 878 43.10 17.46 20.70
N VAL A 879 44.43 17.31 20.86
CA VAL A 879 45.21 18.08 21.84
C VAL A 879 45.07 19.58 21.60
N VAL A 880 45.18 20.02 20.35
CA VAL A 880 45.10 21.43 19.97
C VAL A 880 43.66 21.97 20.08
N THR A 881 42.64 21.15 19.85
CA THR A 881 41.22 21.50 20.05
C THR A 881 40.93 21.77 21.53
N TYR A 882 41.31 20.85 22.42
CA TYR A 882 41.14 21.04 23.86
C TYR A 882 42.02 22.19 24.37
N GLY A 883 43.24 22.35 23.85
CA GLY A 883 44.07 23.50 24.12
C GLY A 883 43.43 24.83 23.69
N ALA A 884 42.75 24.88 22.54
CA ALA A 884 42.05 26.08 22.07
C ALA A 884 40.80 26.40 22.89
N ILE A 885 40.14 25.40 23.47
CA ILE A 885 38.92 25.58 24.29
C ILE A 885 39.27 25.98 25.74
N TYR A 886 40.29 25.35 26.33
CA TYR A 886 40.59 25.48 27.76
C TYR A 886 41.80 26.34 28.09
N SER A 887 42.63 26.72 27.09
CA SER A 887 43.71 27.68 27.31
C SER A 887 43.30 29.05 26.80
N ASP A 888 43.51 30.09 27.60
CA ASP A 888 43.36 31.48 27.18
C ASP A 888 44.49 31.94 26.24
N ASN A 889 45.31 31.01 25.72
CA ASN A 889 46.48 31.31 24.92
C ASN A 889 46.12 31.35 23.42
N PRO A 890 46.19 32.52 22.76
CA PRO A 890 45.81 32.67 21.35
C PRO A 890 46.67 31.84 20.39
N ARG A 891 47.83 31.34 20.83
CA ARG A 891 48.68 30.43 20.04
C ARG A 891 47.97 29.11 19.73
N PHE A 892 47.15 28.58 20.63
CA PHE A 892 46.44 27.33 20.37
C PHE A 892 45.41 27.47 19.25
N VAL A 893 44.71 28.60 19.17
CA VAL A 893 43.75 28.88 18.09
C VAL A 893 44.45 29.01 16.73
N GLN A 894 45.63 29.63 16.69
CA GLN A 894 46.44 29.72 15.46
C GLN A 894 46.94 28.35 15.01
N VAL A 895 47.45 27.53 15.94
CA VAL A 895 47.91 26.18 15.63
C VAL A 895 46.76 25.29 15.19
N PHE A 896 45.58 25.40 15.83
CA PHE A 896 44.37 24.67 15.46
C PHE A 896 44.00 24.93 14.00
N LYS A 897 43.93 26.20 13.60
CA LYS A 897 43.58 26.59 12.24
C LYS A 897 44.53 26.03 11.20
N ILE A 898 45.83 26.00 11.49
CA ILE A 898 46.82 25.43 10.56
C ILE A 898 46.67 23.91 10.49
N TRP A 899 46.46 23.26 11.64
CA TRP A 899 46.36 21.81 11.72
C TRP A 899 45.08 21.27 11.08
N GLU A 900 43.94 21.95 11.26
CA GLU A 900 42.67 21.55 10.66
C GLU A 900 42.70 21.61 9.13
N ASN A 901 43.28 22.68 8.57
CA ASN A 901 43.53 22.78 7.13
C ASN A 901 44.38 21.62 6.60
N LEU A 902 45.48 21.30 7.31
CA LEU A 902 46.37 20.21 6.94
C LEU A 902 45.64 18.87 6.98
N GLN A 903 44.86 18.64 8.03
CA GLN A 903 44.13 17.40 8.24
C GLN A 903 43.01 17.20 7.21
N LEU A 904 42.20 18.22 6.93
CA LEU A 904 41.16 18.13 5.91
C LEU A 904 41.73 17.93 4.51
N THR A 905 42.88 18.56 4.23
CA THR A 905 43.62 18.32 2.98
C THR A 905 44.11 16.88 2.89
N ALA A 906 44.64 16.33 3.99
CA ALA A 906 45.07 14.93 4.02
C ALA A 906 43.90 13.96 3.79
N PHE A 907 42.77 14.16 4.47
CA PHE A 907 41.57 13.33 4.26
C PHE A 907 41.00 13.46 2.85
N PHE A 908 40.97 14.67 2.28
CA PHE A 908 40.60 14.88 0.88
C PHE A 908 41.48 14.05 -0.06
N VAL A 909 42.80 14.12 0.11
CA VAL A 909 43.76 13.33 -0.70
C VAL A 909 43.53 11.83 -0.50
N GLN A 910 43.30 11.39 0.74
CA GLN A 910 43.01 10.01 1.08
C GLN A 910 41.76 9.49 0.34
N GLU A 911 40.65 10.22 0.41
CA GLU A 911 39.38 9.83 -0.23
C GLU A 911 39.48 9.85 -1.75
N VAL A 912 40.21 10.80 -2.33
CA VAL A 912 40.49 10.85 -3.78
C VAL A 912 41.32 9.65 -4.22
N ILE A 913 42.36 9.27 -3.47
CA ILE A 913 43.18 8.09 -3.76
C ILE A 913 42.33 6.82 -3.73
N ILE A 914 41.56 6.61 -2.66
CA ILE A 914 40.73 5.40 -2.50
C ILE A 914 39.67 5.32 -3.60
N SER A 915 38.99 6.44 -3.89
CA SER A 915 37.96 6.51 -4.94
C SER A 915 38.56 6.28 -6.33
N SER A 916 39.75 6.81 -6.60
CA SER A 916 40.46 6.61 -7.87
C SER A 916 40.84 5.14 -8.07
N ILE A 917 41.40 4.48 -7.05
CA ILE A 917 41.74 3.05 -7.11
C ILE A 917 40.47 2.24 -7.36
N PHE A 918 39.38 2.54 -6.65
CA PHE A 918 38.10 1.85 -6.81
C PHE A 918 37.54 1.98 -8.24
N ILE A 919 37.54 3.20 -8.81
CA ILE A 919 37.09 3.44 -10.18
C ILE A 919 37.95 2.66 -11.18
N VAL A 920 39.28 2.75 -11.06
CA VAL A 920 40.22 2.08 -11.97
C VAL A 920 40.03 0.56 -11.96
N GLU A 921 39.95 -0.05 -10.78
CA GLU A 921 39.82 -1.51 -10.67
C GLU A 921 38.42 -2.00 -11.06
N THR A 922 37.37 -1.23 -10.77
CA THR A 922 36.00 -1.51 -11.26
C THR A 922 35.98 -1.48 -12.78
N VAL A 923 36.59 -0.47 -13.42
CA VAL A 923 36.70 -0.40 -14.88
C VAL A 923 37.54 -1.54 -15.44
N ARG A 924 38.65 -1.93 -14.77
CA ARG A 924 39.51 -3.04 -15.21
C ARG A 924 38.78 -4.39 -15.18
N ILE A 925 38.12 -4.75 -14.06
CA ILE A 925 37.33 -5.97 -13.94
C ILE A 925 36.29 -6.02 -15.07
N LEU A 926 35.68 -4.89 -15.38
CA LEU A 926 34.62 -4.85 -16.36
C LEU A 926 35.12 -4.95 -17.82
N ARG A 927 36.34 -4.47 -18.12
CA ARG A 927 37.00 -4.64 -19.43
C ARG A 927 37.42 -6.08 -19.72
N LEU A 928 37.66 -6.91 -18.69
CA LEU A 928 38.10 -8.30 -18.84
C LEU A 928 36.96 -9.28 -19.19
N TYR A 929 35.69 -8.86 -19.10
CA TYR A 929 34.51 -9.67 -19.44
C TYR A 929 33.69 -9.00 -20.56
N PRO A 930 33.88 -9.37 -21.84
CA PRO A 930 33.20 -8.74 -22.96
C PRO A 930 31.83 -9.40 -23.22
N THR A 931 30.79 -8.99 -22.50
CA THR A 931 29.39 -9.31 -22.85
C THR A 931 28.53 -8.04 -22.89
N ARG A 932 27.82 -7.84 -24.02
CA ARG A 932 27.05 -6.64 -24.40
C ARG A 932 25.68 -6.58 -23.70
N SER A 933 25.62 -6.08 -22.47
CA SER A 933 24.35 -5.76 -21.79
C SER A 933 24.23 -4.25 -21.51
N LYS A 934 23.23 -3.58 -22.10
CA LYS A 934 22.91 -2.14 -21.87
C LYS A 934 22.69 -1.82 -20.38
N ARG A 935 22.14 -2.77 -19.61
CA ARG A 935 21.88 -2.64 -18.17
C ARG A 935 23.17 -2.54 -17.35
N ARG A 936 24.22 -3.27 -17.75
CA ARG A 936 25.55 -3.20 -17.11
C ARG A 936 26.20 -1.84 -17.32
N THR A 937 26.08 -1.27 -18.52
CA THR A 937 26.56 0.09 -18.83
C THR A 937 25.86 1.14 -17.97
N ASN A 938 24.55 1.02 -17.75
CA ASN A 938 23.81 1.95 -16.90
C ASN A 938 24.23 1.85 -15.43
N ILE A 939 24.46 0.64 -14.90
CA ILE A 939 24.97 0.47 -13.53
C ILE A 939 26.39 1.05 -13.40
N MET A 940 27.24 0.93 -14.43
CA MET A 940 28.56 1.56 -14.44
C MET A 940 28.49 3.08 -14.37
N TYR A 941 27.63 3.70 -15.19
CA TYR A 941 27.43 5.15 -15.13
C TYR A 941 26.96 5.59 -13.76
N GLN A 942 26.02 4.84 -13.15
CA GLN A 942 25.55 5.14 -11.80
C GLN A 942 26.66 5.02 -10.74
N LEU A 943 27.49 3.98 -10.79
CA LEU A 943 28.62 3.82 -9.87
C LEU A 943 29.68 4.93 -10.05
N LEU A 944 29.95 5.34 -11.29
CA LEU A 944 30.87 6.44 -11.59
C LEU A 944 30.30 7.78 -11.08
N CYS A 945 29.03 8.06 -11.37
CA CYS A 945 28.35 9.27 -10.92
C CYS A 945 28.35 9.38 -9.39
N ILE A 946 28.11 8.29 -8.65
CA ILE A 946 28.13 8.31 -7.19
C ILE A 946 29.52 8.69 -6.67
N ASN A 947 30.60 8.09 -7.19
CA ASN A 947 31.95 8.45 -6.76
C ASN A 947 32.34 9.89 -7.13
N VAL A 948 31.86 10.41 -8.27
CA VAL A 948 32.04 11.82 -8.64
C VAL A 948 31.34 12.74 -7.65
N ILE A 949 30.11 12.42 -7.24
CA ILE A 949 29.36 13.19 -6.23
C ILE A 949 30.10 13.21 -4.89
N ILE A 950 30.67 12.08 -4.46
CA ILE A 950 31.47 11.99 -3.23
C ILE A 950 32.67 12.94 -3.29
N ILE A 951 33.43 12.92 -4.40
CA ILE A 951 34.58 13.81 -4.58
C ILE A 951 34.15 15.29 -4.60
N MET A 952 33.04 15.63 -5.26
CA MET A 952 32.52 17.01 -5.27
C MET A 952 32.15 17.51 -3.87
N MET A 953 31.60 16.63 -3.02
CA MET A 953 31.29 16.96 -1.63
C MET A 953 32.58 17.28 -0.84
N ASP A 954 33.67 16.53 -1.05
CA ASP A 954 34.93 16.82 -0.38
C ASP A 954 35.62 18.09 -0.87
N VAL A 955 35.59 18.33 -2.18
CA VAL A 955 36.07 19.60 -2.74
C VAL A 955 35.32 20.76 -2.09
N SER A 956 34.00 20.63 -1.92
CA SER A 956 33.18 21.66 -1.29
C SER A 956 33.57 21.91 0.17
N LEU A 957 33.82 20.86 0.96
CA LEU A 957 34.30 21.01 2.35
C LEU A 957 35.68 21.66 2.41
N LEU A 958 36.59 21.29 1.52
CA LEU A 958 37.92 21.87 1.42
C LEU A 958 37.84 23.35 1.07
N VAL A 959 37.00 23.74 0.11
CA VAL A 959 36.78 25.13 -0.25
C VAL A 959 36.25 25.94 0.94
N LEU A 960 35.24 25.43 1.66
CA LEU A 960 34.69 26.12 2.83
C LEU A 960 35.73 26.33 3.94
N GLU A 961 36.60 25.34 4.15
CA GLU A 961 37.70 25.41 5.10
C GLU A 961 38.69 26.53 4.74
N TYR A 962 39.18 26.57 3.50
CA TYR A 962 40.10 27.61 3.04
C TYR A 962 39.47 29.00 2.96
N GLN A 963 38.13 29.08 2.82
CA GLN A 963 37.36 30.33 2.93
C GLN A 963 37.13 30.77 4.39
N ASN A 964 37.58 29.99 5.38
CA ASN A 964 37.39 30.24 6.82
C ASN A 964 35.92 30.29 7.26
N LEU A 965 35.02 29.61 6.54
CA LEU A 965 33.59 29.55 6.86
C LEU A 965 33.32 28.42 7.87
N PHE A 966 33.92 28.53 9.05
CA PHE A 966 34.02 27.43 10.02
C PHE A 966 32.67 26.85 10.46
N ILE A 967 31.69 27.69 10.80
CA ILE A 967 30.36 27.25 11.27
C ILE A 967 29.59 26.50 10.17
N LEU A 968 29.69 26.98 8.92
CA LEU A 968 29.03 26.32 7.80
C LEU A 968 29.77 25.02 7.42
N GLN A 969 31.09 25.05 7.46
CA GLN A 969 31.97 23.92 7.15
C GLN A 969 31.71 22.74 8.09
N THR A 970 31.62 22.99 9.40
CA THR A 970 31.41 21.97 10.44
C THR A 970 30.02 21.34 10.35
N ALA A 971 28.97 22.13 10.12
CA ALA A 971 27.62 21.59 9.93
C ALA A 971 27.47 20.81 8.61
N LEU A 972 28.04 21.32 7.50
CA LEU A 972 28.02 20.62 6.22
C LEU A 972 28.87 19.34 6.24
N LYS A 973 29.95 19.31 7.03
CA LYS A 973 30.78 18.11 7.22
C LYS A 973 29.94 16.96 7.74
N THR A 974 29.25 17.12 8.87
CA THR A 974 28.38 16.10 9.46
C THR A 974 27.28 15.65 8.48
N PHE A 975 26.68 16.60 7.77
CA PHE A 975 25.67 16.31 6.74
C PHE A 975 26.24 15.50 5.56
N PHE A 976 27.34 15.92 4.96
CA PHE A 976 27.94 15.23 3.82
C PHE A 976 28.41 13.82 4.18
N TYR A 977 29.01 13.62 5.35
CA TYR A 977 29.39 12.27 5.79
C TYR A 977 28.18 11.34 5.99
N SER A 978 27.03 11.87 6.42
CA SER A 978 25.78 11.08 6.49
C SER A 978 25.27 10.67 5.10
N VAL A 979 25.34 11.58 4.12
CA VAL A 979 24.91 11.31 2.74
C VAL A 979 25.87 10.33 2.07
N LYS A 980 27.18 10.51 2.26
CA LYS A 980 28.21 9.58 1.77
C LYS A 980 27.99 8.17 2.29
N LEU A 981 27.74 7.99 3.59
CA LEU A 981 27.47 6.69 4.17
C LEU A 981 26.23 6.01 3.55
N LYS A 982 25.19 6.80 3.26
CA LYS A 982 23.97 6.31 2.59
C LYS A 982 24.24 5.91 1.13
N LEU A 983 25.01 6.70 0.40
CA LEU A 983 25.44 6.38 -0.97
C LEU A 983 26.29 5.11 -1.02
N GLU A 984 27.14 4.87 -0.02
CA GLU A 984 27.97 3.65 0.08
C GLU A 984 27.14 2.36 0.16
N ILE A 985 26.04 2.37 0.93
CA ILE A 985 25.12 1.23 1.00
C ILE A 985 24.42 1.02 -0.34
N ALA A 986 23.97 2.09 -0.99
CA ALA A 986 23.33 2.01 -2.30
C ALA A 986 24.27 1.43 -3.37
N VAL A 987 25.56 1.79 -3.32
CA VAL A 987 26.61 1.20 -4.17
C VAL A 987 26.76 -0.29 -3.91
N LEU A 988 26.80 -0.73 -2.65
CA LEU A 988 26.93 -2.14 -2.31
C LEU A 988 25.75 -2.97 -2.84
N SER A 989 24.52 -2.51 -2.65
CA SER A 989 23.33 -3.21 -3.16
C SER A 989 23.38 -3.40 -4.67
N LYS A 990 23.89 -2.39 -5.41
CA LYS A 990 24.10 -2.50 -6.85
C LYS A 990 25.23 -3.46 -7.22
N LEU A 991 26.33 -3.47 -6.48
CA LEU A 991 27.43 -4.42 -6.70
C LEU A 991 27.02 -5.87 -6.41
N VAL A 992 26.26 -6.12 -5.34
CA VAL A 992 25.73 -7.46 -5.02
C VAL A 992 24.79 -7.93 -6.13
N SER A 993 23.91 -7.06 -6.63
CA SER A 993 23.02 -7.40 -7.75
C SER A 993 23.76 -7.79 -9.03
N LEU A 994 24.95 -7.20 -9.27
CA LEU A 994 25.80 -7.56 -10.41
C LEU A 994 26.46 -8.93 -10.24
N VAL A 995 26.84 -9.30 -9.01
CA VAL A 995 27.48 -10.59 -8.70
C VAL A 995 26.46 -11.73 -8.70
N ASP A 996 25.29 -11.54 -8.10
CA ASP A 996 24.23 -12.55 -8.06
C ASP A 996 23.70 -12.89 -9.46
N PHE A 997 23.65 -11.91 -10.37
CA PHE A 997 23.30 -12.12 -11.77
C PHE A 997 24.30 -13.03 -12.51
N HIS A 998 25.61 -12.90 -12.22
CA HIS A 998 26.60 -13.77 -12.85
C HIS A 998 26.56 -15.20 -12.28
N ALA A 999 26.18 -15.36 -11.01
CA ALA A 999 25.95 -16.68 -10.43
C ALA A 999 24.75 -17.37 -11.08
N SER A 1000 23.66 -16.63 -11.39
CA SER A 1000 22.50 -17.20 -12.09
C SER A 1000 22.75 -17.48 -13.57
N ASP A 1001 23.53 -16.64 -14.26
CA ASP A 1001 23.89 -16.85 -15.67
C ASP A 1001 24.86 -18.03 -15.84
N ALA A 1002 25.81 -18.23 -14.92
CA ALA A 1002 26.70 -19.39 -14.94
C ALA A 1002 25.94 -20.70 -14.69
N LEU A 1003 24.98 -20.71 -13.75
CA LEU A 1003 24.10 -21.84 -13.46
C LEU A 1003 23.12 -22.17 -14.60
N THR A 1004 22.75 -21.19 -15.43
CA THR A 1004 21.88 -21.43 -16.61
C THR A 1004 22.66 -21.85 -17.84
N SER A 1005 23.95 -21.50 -17.95
CA SER A 1005 24.81 -21.99 -19.04
C SER A 1005 25.30 -23.44 -18.89
N GLU A 1006 25.28 -24.01 -17.68
CA GLU A 1006 25.61 -25.44 -17.45
C GLU A 1006 24.41 -26.39 -17.62
N ILE A 1007 23.19 -25.86 -17.82
CA ILE A 1007 21.94 -26.66 -17.89
C ILE A 1007 21.41 -26.83 -19.33
N ASN A 1008 22.06 -26.26 -20.34
CA ASN A 1008 21.74 -26.52 -21.75
C ASN A 1008 23.00 -26.97 -22.51
N PRO A 1009 23.12 -28.24 -22.91
CA PRO A 1009 24.16 -28.70 -23.83
C PRO A 1009 24.01 -28.14 -25.24
#